data_AF-A0A7C4D252-F1
#
_entry.id   AF-A0A7C4D252-F1
#
_cell.length_a   1.000
_cell.length_b   1.000
_cell.length_c   1.000
_cell.angle_alpha   90.00
_cell.angle_beta   90.00
_cell.angle_gamma   90.00
#
_symmetry.space_group_name_H-M   'P 1'
#
loop_
_entity.id
_entity.type
_entity.pdbx_description
1 polymer ?
#
loop_
_entity_poly.entity_id
_entity_poly.type
_entity_poly.pdbx_seq_one_letter_code
_entity_poly.pdbx_strand_id
1 'polypeptide(L)'
;MRAIVILLFLLSLLLFSLTVKSVNYEDYVKGKTCSETWGASCNLTTTNDTFNGTECPPSSGSENCYVEEIYLNASAVFPGNGINVTCKFHGLIESHCGIFYYNTSSWVTLYYGNCENIDQNISIEFIPNQTEGMHIIRCSISLVEFGNQFCANSTPFDNDDINFTVVVPLEFNFWNLTNYTTGEIIESLVFNRTDQSGNTIYLNASANWSKPLNYSVIEHNGTGTFKNYTICSKETNPCEELWTNYTLNLSDATQFNRKTIALRIIASDYSGVWGFNSTPYLTFNLDPGLEPEIFGYSFSSQKANLHSNLTICANVSDDVGIFALKANITYPNNESVIIENFVGDPNPGNQTWCFSFDEEKITLNETGNYTLNWIKVFDTGDQEANISLISNFAVFNNLNLKAFIFPENPYPNSNYSLTISILDINDNPHQFPVNLTVECEGYYFELLNINKTTTTSFCKSPNEWGKNFYIKINASDAYNNSAQQTFSFKTHSLLSPPSGGGGILPPICLPQSDYEINCSDGKDNDCDGATDCADPDCSKYPDCIPKIPSFNFTISQNEIEIIQGMNATIIGSIFNLGNIDLNLEPEIYAEKNCCSIIILSNLTLPEKASIDFPILIHVYSFTEVGEYLVDLKIKFESLENLRSIKVKVVENKIISYILNSLDLELQKLNEELNDFERVGIDILYLRRKVEEIKVLKMEAIKAIQKDDFNFIVEMYRSIKSNIDYVNSEKEKLGFKKFLYENKWNISLQFCVAAFSIYIIGYVIIPFAKLSAEIAKLSFEEKSLVQSRIAAEKQYFLRKIDEQTFRKIIEGKQAQILKVRASLALKKKQRIELIKKRLNPFYALKGSKEIKQEK
;
A
#
# COMPACT_ATOMS: atom_id res chain seq x y z
N MET A 1 -49.26 -16.15 5.78
CA MET A 1 -48.51 -16.30 7.05
C MET A 1 -46.99 -16.27 6.83
N ARG A 2 -46.34 -17.21 6.14
CA ARG A 2 -44.88 -17.11 5.82
C ARG A 2 -44.49 -15.75 5.23
N ALA A 3 -45.22 -15.27 4.22
CA ALA A 3 -45.00 -13.92 3.64
C ALA A 3 -45.16 -12.76 4.64
N ILE A 4 -45.95 -12.92 5.72
CA ILE A 4 -46.13 -11.89 6.76
C ILE A 4 -44.99 -11.96 7.78
N VAL A 5 -44.47 -13.15 8.09
CA VAL A 5 -43.26 -13.31 8.92
C VAL A 5 -42.03 -12.81 8.16
N ILE A 6 -41.91 -13.10 6.86
CA ILE A 6 -40.87 -12.53 6.00
C ILE A 6 -41.04 -11.02 5.89
N LEU A 7 -42.25 -10.50 5.69
CA LEU A 7 -42.49 -9.06 5.67
C LEU A 7 -42.16 -8.41 7.01
N LEU A 8 -42.50 -9.01 8.16
CA LEU A 8 -42.16 -8.48 9.49
C LEU A 8 -40.68 -8.63 9.83
N PHE A 9 -39.99 -9.67 9.34
CA PHE A 9 -38.55 -9.84 9.53
C PHE A 9 -37.76 -8.86 8.65
N LEU A 10 -38.20 -8.66 7.40
CA LEU A 10 -37.72 -7.58 6.54
C LEU A 10 -38.10 -6.21 7.11
N LEU A 11 -39.26 -6.05 7.76
CA LEU A 11 -39.62 -4.80 8.43
C LEU A 11 -38.76 -4.57 9.68
N SER A 12 -38.39 -5.62 10.44
CA SER A 12 -37.43 -5.48 11.54
C SER A 12 -36.01 -5.21 11.04
N LEU A 13 -35.59 -5.79 9.91
CA LEU A 13 -34.30 -5.44 9.28
C LEU A 13 -34.31 -4.03 8.69
N LEU A 14 -35.41 -3.58 8.07
CA LEU A 14 -35.59 -2.19 7.67
C LEU A 14 -35.58 -1.26 8.90
N LEU A 15 -36.28 -1.59 9.98
CA LEU A 15 -36.30 -0.79 11.19
C LEU A 15 -34.93 -0.75 11.90
N PHE A 16 -34.10 -1.79 11.75
CA PHE A 16 -32.71 -1.80 12.23
C PHE A 16 -31.72 -1.07 11.29
N SER A 17 -32.00 -0.99 9.99
CA SER A 17 -31.18 -0.20 9.04
C SER A 17 -31.62 1.26 8.91
N LEU A 18 -32.88 1.58 9.23
CA LEU A 18 -33.43 2.95 9.20
C LEU A 18 -33.10 3.78 10.45
N THR A 19 -32.51 3.18 11.49
CA THR A 19 -31.90 3.92 12.62
C THR A 19 -30.46 4.36 12.36
N VAL A 20 -29.94 4.12 11.15
CA VAL A 20 -28.76 4.82 10.60
C VAL A 20 -29.18 5.53 9.31
N LYS A 21 -29.96 6.61 9.45
CA LYS A 21 -30.19 7.55 8.34
C LYS A 21 -28.87 8.23 7.98
N SER A 22 -28.28 7.87 6.85
CA SER A 22 -27.21 8.67 6.25
C SER A 22 -27.74 10.05 5.90
N VAL A 23 -27.37 11.06 6.69
CA VAL A 23 -27.68 12.47 6.41
C VAL A 23 -26.90 12.87 5.17
N ASN A 24 -27.59 13.14 4.05
CA ASN A 24 -26.94 13.73 2.88
C ASN A 24 -27.06 15.26 2.93
N TYR A 25 -26.30 15.96 2.08
CA TYR A 25 -26.37 17.43 1.97
C TYR A 25 -27.82 17.95 1.73
N GLU A 26 -28.65 17.16 1.04
CA GLU A 26 -30.06 17.46 0.81
C GLU A 26 -30.93 17.47 2.08
N ASP A 27 -30.56 16.72 3.14
CA ASP A 27 -31.33 16.68 4.39
C ASP A 27 -31.15 17.95 5.24
N TYR A 28 -30.07 18.72 5.07
CA TYR A 28 -29.88 20.00 5.75
C TYR A 28 -30.93 21.03 5.31
N VAL A 29 -31.14 21.15 4.00
CA VAL A 29 -32.10 22.09 3.39
C VAL A 29 -33.56 21.59 3.46
N LYS A 30 -33.77 20.40 4.03
CA LYS A 30 -35.09 19.76 4.09
C LYS A 30 -35.85 20.20 5.33
N GLY A 31 -36.83 21.07 5.13
CA GLY A 31 -37.82 21.41 6.15
C GLY A 31 -38.61 20.19 6.66
N LYS A 32 -39.17 20.33 7.86
CA LYS A 32 -39.77 19.24 8.64
C LYS A 32 -40.92 19.78 9.49
N THR A 33 -42.00 19.01 9.65
CA THR A 33 -43.13 19.41 10.53
C THR A 33 -43.20 18.64 11.86
N CYS A 34 -43.97 19.13 12.83
CA CYS A 34 -44.21 18.42 14.09
C CYS A 34 -44.92 17.09 13.78
N SER A 35 -45.91 17.10 12.89
CA SER A 35 -46.58 15.87 12.46
C SER A 35 -45.62 14.83 11.84
N GLU A 36 -44.62 15.28 11.06
CA GLU A 36 -43.55 14.42 10.54
C GLU A 36 -42.55 13.94 11.61
N THR A 37 -42.45 14.66 12.74
CA THR A 37 -41.57 14.32 13.87
C THR A 37 -42.15 13.20 14.71
N TRP A 38 -43.46 13.25 14.98
CA TRP A 38 -44.17 12.28 15.84
C TRP A 38 -44.86 11.16 15.07
N GLY A 39 -45.09 11.33 13.76
CA GLY A 39 -45.85 10.37 12.94
C GLY A 39 -47.35 10.36 13.24
N ALA A 40 -47.82 11.39 13.94
CA ALA A 40 -49.21 11.69 14.29
C ALA A 40 -49.55 13.13 13.84
N SER A 41 -50.74 13.64 14.15
CA SER A 41 -51.12 15.02 13.86
C SER A 41 -50.99 15.83 15.16
N CYS A 42 -50.19 16.89 15.18
CA CYS A 42 -49.90 17.55 16.47
C CYS A 42 -51.10 18.33 17.06
N ASN A 43 -52.08 18.71 16.24
CA ASN A 43 -53.39 19.24 16.72
C ASN A 43 -54.27 18.27 17.56
N LEU A 44 -53.73 17.15 18.01
CA LEU A 44 -54.42 16.15 18.81
C LEU A 44 -54.25 16.46 20.30
N THR A 45 -55.26 17.08 20.91
CA THR A 45 -55.34 17.45 22.34
C THR A 45 -55.31 16.30 23.36
N THR A 46 -54.84 15.12 22.94
CA THR A 46 -54.74 13.86 23.73
C THR A 46 -53.48 13.05 23.44
N THR A 47 -52.64 13.43 22.46
CA THR A 47 -51.26 12.94 22.37
C THR A 47 -50.35 13.73 23.30
N ASN A 48 -49.13 13.23 23.53
CA ASN A 48 -48.09 13.98 24.23
C ASN A 48 -46.92 14.13 23.26
N ASP A 49 -47.00 15.17 22.45
CA ASP A 49 -46.04 15.44 21.39
C ASP A 49 -44.91 16.36 21.91
N THR A 50 -44.53 16.13 23.18
CA THR A 50 -43.38 16.73 23.88
C THR A 50 -42.27 15.71 24.12
N PHE A 51 -41.00 16.14 24.07
CA PHE A 51 -39.87 15.26 24.31
C PHE A 51 -39.77 14.86 25.78
N ASN A 52 -39.72 13.54 25.97
CA ASN A 52 -39.75 12.87 27.26
C ASN A 52 -38.50 13.23 28.08
N GLY A 53 -38.70 13.90 29.22
CA GLY A 53 -37.62 14.46 30.04
C GLY A 53 -37.54 15.99 30.04
N THR A 54 -38.35 16.67 29.22
CA THR A 54 -38.61 18.12 29.38
C THR A 54 -39.71 18.36 30.42
N GLU A 55 -39.70 19.51 31.10
CA GLU A 55 -40.42 19.73 32.36
C GLU A 55 -41.95 19.97 32.25
N CYS A 56 -42.56 19.76 31.07
CA CYS A 56 -43.97 20.08 30.85
C CYS A 56 -44.94 18.98 31.28
N PRO A 57 -46.16 19.35 31.73
CA PRO A 57 -47.28 18.43 31.73
C PRO A 57 -47.73 18.12 30.29
N PRO A 58 -48.24 16.90 30.02
CA PRO A 58 -48.84 16.56 28.73
C PRO A 58 -50.07 17.42 28.46
N SER A 59 -50.36 17.64 27.17
CA SER A 59 -51.43 18.50 26.68
C SER A 59 -52.79 18.25 27.34
N SER A 60 -53.51 19.34 27.59
CA SER A 60 -54.85 19.35 28.18
C SER A 60 -55.84 20.15 27.32
N GLY A 61 -55.58 20.14 26.01
CA GLY A 61 -56.19 21.04 25.05
C GLY A 61 -57.71 20.90 24.96
N SER A 62 -58.33 21.97 24.51
CA SER A 62 -59.77 22.01 24.21
C SER A 62 -59.96 22.25 22.72
N GLU A 63 -61.17 22.04 22.20
CA GLU A 63 -61.53 22.32 20.80
C GLU A 63 -61.26 23.79 20.36
N ASN A 64 -60.96 24.70 21.30
CA ASN A 64 -60.74 26.13 21.08
C ASN A 64 -59.33 26.63 21.52
N CYS A 65 -58.40 25.74 21.87
CA CYS A 65 -57.05 26.12 22.33
C CYS A 65 -56.07 24.96 22.13
N TYR A 66 -55.35 24.97 21.01
CA TYR A 66 -54.36 23.96 20.60
C TYR A 66 -53.31 24.52 19.62
N VAL A 67 -52.21 23.80 19.41
CA VAL A 67 -51.22 24.08 18.35
C VAL A 67 -51.63 23.31 17.09
N GLU A 68 -51.73 23.96 15.92
CA GLU A 68 -52.19 23.27 14.70
C GLU A 68 -51.08 22.39 14.09
N GLU A 69 -49.89 22.97 13.95
CA GLU A 69 -48.69 22.37 13.36
C GLU A 69 -47.47 23.27 13.65
N ILE A 70 -46.28 22.67 13.68
CA ILE A 70 -45.01 23.41 13.71
C ILE A 70 -44.25 23.13 12.42
N TYR A 71 -43.70 24.16 11.79
CA TYR A 71 -42.85 24.03 10.59
C TYR A 71 -41.43 24.52 10.90
N LEU A 72 -40.42 23.73 10.55
CA LEU A 72 -39.04 24.18 10.41
C LEU A 72 -38.67 24.23 8.93
N ASN A 73 -37.90 25.25 8.52
CA ASN A 73 -37.35 25.33 7.17
C ASN A 73 -36.18 24.36 6.91
N ALA A 74 -35.57 23.80 7.97
CA ALA A 74 -34.42 22.90 7.90
C ALA A 74 -34.48 21.83 9.00
N SER A 75 -34.00 20.62 8.71
CA SER A 75 -33.86 19.53 9.69
C SER A 75 -32.53 19.56 10.44
N ALA A 76 -31.51 20.20 9.84
CA ALA A 76 -30.21 20.43 10.45
C ALA A 76 -29.60 21.75 9.96
N VAL A 77 -28.89 22.46 10.84
CA VAL A 77 -28.25 23.76 10.52
C VAL A 77 -26.82 23.84 11.08
N PHE A 78 -26.01 24.68 10.45
CA PHE A 78 -24.66 25.01 10.94
C PHE A 78 -24.71 26.07 12.05
N PRO A 79 -23.75 26.07 12.99
CA PRO A 79 -23.55 27.15 13.95
C PRO A 79 -23.50 28.53 13.26
N GLY A 80 -24.31 29.48 13.72
CA GLY A 80 -24.37 30.83 13.14
C GLY A 80 -25.37 31.02 11.99
N ASN A 81 -25.89 29.96 11.38
CA ASN A 81 -26.96 30.08 10.38
C ASN A 81 -28.34 30.23 11.05
N GLY A 82 -29.21 31.05 10.45
CA GLY A 82 -30.60 31.17 10.89
C GLY A 82 -31.43 29.92 10.59
N ILE A 83 -32.31 29.54 11.51
CA ILE A 83 -33.41 28.59 11.30
C ILE A 83 -34.74 29.34 11.45
N ASN A 84 -35.68 29.08 10.55
CA ASN A 84 -37.01 29.69 10.57
C ASN A 84 -38.03 28.68 11.11
N VAL A 85 -38.61 29.02 12.25
CA VAL A 85 -39.70 28.34 12.93
C VAL A 85 -41.00 29.01 12.56
N THR A 86 -42.04 28.26 12.20
CA THR A 86 -43.42 28.76 12.20
C THR A 86 -44.29 27.87 13.06
N CYS A 87 -44.70 28.39 14.23
CA CYS A 87 -45.77 27.79 15.01
C CYS A 87 -47.11 28.27 14.46
N LYS A 88 -48.07 27.36 14.34
CA LYS A 88 -49.47 27.72 14.12
C LYS A 88 -50.29 27.46 15.37
N PHE A 89 -51.12 28.43 15.73
CA PHE A 89 -51.92 28.43 16.93
C PHE A 89 -53.41 28.55 16.59
N HIS A 90 -54.24 27.74 17.22
CA HIS A 90 -55.69 27.90 17.22
C HIS A 90 -56.16 28.20 18.65
N GLY A 91 -56.71 29.38 18.88
CA GLY A 91 -57.02 29.90 20.21
C GLY A 91 -58.29 30.74 20.26
N LEU A 92 -58.49 31.41 21.39
CA LEU A 92 -59.46 32.49 21.51
C LEU A 92 -58.73 33.84 21.43
N ILE A 93 -59.46 34.90 21.11
CA ILE A 93 -58.99 36.26 21.39
C ILE A 93 -58.74 36.35 22.90
N GLU A 94 -57.57 36.87 23.29
CA GLU A 94 -57.02 36.83 24.67
C GLU A 94 -56.35 35.50 25.10
N SER A 95 -56.19 34.51 24.22
CA SER A 95 -55.20 33.43 24.44
C SER A 95 -53.77 33.99 24.55
N HIS A 96 -52.89 33.28 25.24
CA HIS A 96 -51.44 33.54 25.26
C HIS A 96 -50.71 32.49 24.40
N CYS A 97 -49.83 32.97 23.52
CA CYS A 97 -49.03 32.20 22.57
C CYS A 97 -47.54 32.34 22.91
N GLY A 98 -46.80 31.23 22.92
CA GLY A 98 -45.36 31.20 23.25
C GLY A 98 -44.56 30.30 22.30
N ILE A 99 -43.33 30.72 21.98
CA ILE A 99 -42.36 29.94 21.21
C ILE A 99 -41.04 29.90 21.98
N PHE A 100 -40.56 28.70 22.26
CA PHE A 100 -39.37 28.47 23.09
C PHE A 100 -38.36 27.56 22.37
N TYR A 101 -37.09 27.69 22.72
CA TYR A 101 -35.97 26.95 22.14
C TYR A 101 -35.09 26.34 23.23
N TYR A 102 -34.90 25.03 23.21
CA TYR A 102 -34.00 24.30 24.09
C TYR A 102 -32.63 24.11 23.44
N ASN A 103 -31.61 24.72 24.04
CA ASN A 103 -30.28 24.88 23.46
C ASN A 103 -29.28 23.79 23.89
N THR A 104 -29.78 22.56 24.07
CA THR A 104 -29.20 21.40 24.80
C THR A 104 -29.05 21.55 26.33
N SER A 105 -28.91 22.76 26.86
CA SER A 105 -28.59 23.01 28.28
C SER A 105 -29.61 23.87 29.04
N SER A 106 -30.43 24.63 28.32
CA SER A 106 -31.36 25.63 28.87
C SER A 106 -32.44 25.99 27.85
N TRP A 107 -33.57 26.50 28.32
CA TRP A 107 -34.62 27.05 27.46
C TRP A 107 -34.47 28.56 27.26
N VAL A 108 -34.82 29.03 26.06
CA VAL A 108 -34.80 30.44 25.64
C VAL A 108 -36.18 30.81 25.07
N THR A 109 -36.75 31.93 25.49
CA THR A 109 -37.97 32.49 24.87
C THR A 109 -37.62 33.15 23.54
N LEU A 110 -38.18 32.65 22.45
CA LEU A 110 -38.12 33.28 21.13
C LEU A 110 -39.27 34.28 20.94
N TYR A 111 -40.46 33.94 21.44
CA TYR A 111 -41.63 34.81 21.48
C TYR A 111 -42.51 34.48 22.68
N TYR A 112 -43.09 35.50 23.28
CA TYR A 112 -44.22 35.37 24.19
C TYR A 112 -45.16 36.57 24.02
N GLY A 113 -46.47 36.34 23.93
CA GLY A 113 -47.44 37.40 23.74
C GLY A 113 -48.87 36.89 23.72
N ASN A 114 -49.81 37.80 23.46
CA ASN A 114 -51.21 37.43 23.26
C ASN A 114 -51.42 36.98 21.82
N CYS A 115 -52.26 35.97 21.62
CA CYS A 115 -52.72 35.57 20.30
C CYS A 115 -53.72 36.63 19.79
N GLU A 116 -53.41 37.32 18.69
CA GLU A 116 -54.18 38.42 18.13
C GLU A 116 -55.44 37.94 17.38
N ASN A 117 -55.43 36.70 16.90
CA ASN A 117 -56.48 36.09 16.09
C ASN A 117 -56.80 34.67 16.57
N ILE A 118 -57.97 34.16 16.20
CA ILE A 118 -58.40 32.78 16.48
C ILE A 118 -57.44 31.78 15.82
N ASP A 119 -57.12 32.00 14.55
CA ASP A 119 -56.05 31.28 13.83
C ASP A 119 -54.86 32.24 13.68
N GLN A 120 -53.69 31.88 14.21
CA GLN A 120 -52.49 32.72 14.10
C GLN A 120 -51.24 31.89 13.79
N ASN A 121 -50.52 32.32 12.75
CA ASN A 121 -49.20 31.80 12.41
C ASN A 121 -48.15 32.79 12.94
N ILE A 122 -47.20 32.32 13.75
CA ILE A 122 -46.08 33.13 14.25
C ILE A 122 -44.80 32.52 13.71
N SER A 123 -44.16 33.26 12.80
CA SER A 123 -42.87 32.90 12.19
C SER A 123 -41.72 33.65 12.85
N ILE A 124 -40.66 32.95 13.21
CA ILE A 124 -39.44 33.49 13.82
C ILE A 124 -38.23 32.88 13.14
N GLU A 125 -37.39 33.72 12.54
CA GLU A 125 -36.02 33.36 12.20
C GLU A 125 -35.12 33.69 13.39
N PHE A 126 -34.36 32.71 13.88
CA PHE A 126 -33.38 32.90 14.94
C PHE A 126 -32.12 32.08 14.67
N ILE A 127 -31.00 32.48 15.27
CA ILE A 127 -29.74 31.74 15.19
C ILE A 127 -29.63 30.88 16.45
N PRO A 128 -29.57 29.53 16.34
CA PRO A 128 -29.36 28.66 17.49
C PRO A 128 -27.95 28.82 18.06
N ASN A 129 -27.73 28.38 19.31
CA ASN A 129 -26.40 28.40 19.89
C ASN A 129 -25.46 27.41 19.17
N GLN A 130 -24.16 27.60 19.35
CA GLN A 130 -23.13 26.85 18.64
C GLN A 130 -22.90 25.42 19.21
N THR A 131 -23.80 24.92 20.06
CA THR A 131 -23.64 23.62 20.72
C THR A 131 -24.08 22.49 19.80
N GLU A 132 -23.13 21.61 19.43
CA GLU A 132 -23.40 20.43 18.59
C GLU A 132 -24.37 19.46 19.28
N GLY A 133 -25.41 19.00 18.57
CA GLY A 133 -26.38 18.04 19.09
C GLY A 133 -27.83 18.27 18.67
N MET A 134 -28.75 17.62 19.39
CA MET A 134 -30.20 17.74 19.17
C MET A 134 -30.76 18.94 19.94
N HIS A 135 -31.44 19.83 19.22
CA HIS A 135 -32.14 20.99 19.73
C HIS A 135 -33.65 20.80 19.62
N ILE A 136 -34.41 21.47 20.47
CA ILE A 136 -35.87 21.38 20.50
C ILE A 136 -36.46 22.78 20.36
N ILE A 137 -37.49 22.91 19.52
CA ILE A 137 -38.42 24.03 19.52
C ILE A 137 -39.71 23.56 20.18
N ARG A 138 -40.30 24.43 21.00
CA ARG A 138 -41.63 24.25 21.57
C ARG A 138 -42.56 25.38 21.14
N CYS A 139 -43.77 25.02 20.75
CA CYS A 139 -44.90 25.93 20.64
C CYS A 139 -45.86 25.67 21.81
N SER A 140 -46.28 26.72 22.52
CA SER A 140 -47.19 26.61 23.67
C SER A 140 -48.35 27.59 23.56
N ILE A 141 -49.55 27.17 23.98
CA ILE A 141 -50.74 28.03 24.04
C ILE A 141 -51.57 27.76 25.30
N SER A 142 -52.20 28.79 25.86
CA SER A 142 -53.17 28.69 26.96
C SER A 142 -54.16 29.86 26.97
N LEU A 143 -55.25 29.73 27.73
CA LEU A 143 -56.13 30.85 28.13
C LEU A 143 -55.68 31.58 29.41
N VAL A 144 -54.52 31.22 29.98
CA VAL A 144 -53.96 31.85 31.19
C VAL A 144 -52.53 32.28 30.92
N GLU A 145 -52.11 33.42 31.46
CA GLU A 145 -50.73 33.91 31.34
C GLU A 145 -49.74 32.95 32.03
N PHE A 146 -48.93 32.24 31.24
CA PHE A 146 -47.81 31.40 31.72
C PHE A 146 -46.46 32.12 31.70
N GLY A 147 -46.38 33.31 31.09
CA GLY A 147 -45.17 34.13 31.04
C GLY A 147 -43.98 33.40 30.41
N ASN A 148 -42.78 33.62 30.96
CA ASN A 148 -41.56 32.91 30.57
C ASN A 148 -41.44 31.49 31.14
N GLN A 149 -42.54 30.85 31.58
CA GLN A 149 -42.51 29.42 31.84
C GLN A 149 -42.56 28.68 30.50
N PHE A 150 -41.55 27.87 30.19
CA PHE A 150 -41.38 27.14 28.92
C PHE A 150 -42.37 25.98 28.72
N CYS A 151 -43.50 26.04 29.42
CA CYS A 151 -44.56 25.06 29.54
C CYS A 151 -45.85 25.80 29.91
N ALA A 152 -46.85 25.77 29.04
CA ALA A 152 -48.21 26.08 29.45
C ALA A 152 -48.72 24.95 30.37
N ASN A 153 -49.39 25.30 31.47
CA ASN A 153 -49.73 24.35 32.55
C ASN A 153 -51.17 24.52 33.10
N SER A 154 -51.88 25.55 32.64
CA SER A 154 -53.20 25.94 33.15
C SER A 154 -54.28 25.68 32.11
N THR A 155 -55.26 24.84 32.45
CA THR A 155 -56.23 24.28 31.49
C THR A 155 -57.19 25.34 30.93
N PRO A 156 -57.51 25.35 29.61
CA PRO A 156 -56.91 24.52 28.58
C PRO A 156 -55.52 25.04 28.18
N PHE A 157 -54.61 24.10 27.90
CA PHE A 157 -53.31 24.40 27.32
C PHE A 157 -52.87 23.30 26.35
N ASP A 158 -51.92 23.66 25.50
CA ASP A 158 -51.22 22.75 24.61
C ASP A 158 -49.72 23.07 24.57
N ASN A 159 -48.88 22.05 24.39
CA ASN A 159 -47.43 22.16 24.25
C ASN A 159 -46.94 21.13 23.23
N ASP A 160 -46.44 21.59 22.09
CA ASP A 160 -45.91 20.73 21.02
C ASP A 160 -44.42 20.97 20.83
N ASP A 161 -43.65 19.91 20.61
CA ASP A 161 -42.23 19.96 20.34
C ASP A 161 -41.85 19.48 18.92
N ILE A 162 -40.84 20.12 18.33
CA ILE A 162 -40.12 19.64 17.15
C ILE A 162 -38.60 19.72 17.36
N ASN A 163 -37.86 18.72 16.89
CA ASN A 163 -36.40 18.71 16.96
C ASN A 163 -35.71 18.98 15.61
N PHE A 164 -34.51 19.58 15.71
CA PHE A 164 -33.52 19.75 14.64
C PHE A 164 -32.10 19.53 15.21
N THR A 165 -31.12 19.34 14.33
CA THR A 165 -29.72 19.12 14.74
C THR A 165 -28.86 20.35 14.43
N VAL A 166 -28.06 20.82 15.39
CA VAL A 166 -26.92 21.70 15.09
C VAL A 166 -25.71 20.82 14.86
N VAL A 167 -25.12 20.88 13.66
CA VAL A 167 -23.99 20.02 13.24
C VAL A 167 -22.75 20.89 13.05
N VAL A 168 -21.65 20.53 13.71
CA VAL A 168 -20.36 21.21 13.52
C VAL A 168 -19.54 20.44 12.49
N PRO A 169 -19.23 21.02 11.32
CA PRO A 169 -18.48 20.33 10.28
C PRO A 169 -17.11 19.87 10.80
N LEU A 170 -16.62 18.76 10.27
CA LEU A 170 -15.24 18.34 10.51
C LEU A 170 -14.36 19.08 9.50
N GLU A 171 -13.42 19.87 10.01
CA GLU A 171 -12.65 20.83 9.23
C GLU A 171 -11.16 20.55 9.29
N PHE A 172 -10.47 21.23 8.37
CA PHE A 172 -9.08 21.05 8.07
C PHE A 172 -8.38 22.41 8.04
N ASN A 173 -7.27 22.54 8.77
CA ASN A 173 -6.68 23.85 9.07
C ASN A 173 -5.60 24.23 8.06
N PHE A 174 -4.61 23.36 7.85
CA PHE A 174 -3.59 23.50 6.80
C PHE A 174 -2.84 22.17 6.61
N TRP A 175 -2.41 21.90 5.38
CA TRP A 175 -1.40 20.88 5.08
C TRP A 175 -0.06 21.58 5.13
N ASN A 176 0.92 21.01 5.81
CA ASN A 176 2.31 21.40 5.60
C ASN A 176 3.05 20.22 4.98
N LEU A 177 3.60 20.45 3.79
CA LEU A 177 4.44 19.52 3.06
C LEU A 177 5.87 20.06 3.17
N THR A 178 6.65 19.48 4.08
CA THR A 178 8.06 19.84 4.23
C THR A 178 8.97 18.76 3.66
N ASN A 179 10.12 19.17 3.17
CA ASN A 179 11.24 18.26 3.03
C ASN A 179 11.62 17.77 4.43
N TYR A 180 11.54 16.47 4.68
CA TYR A 180 11.79 15.88 6.01
C TYR A 180 13.24 16.08 6.48
N THR A 181 14.17 16.22 5.53
CA THR A 181 15.61 16.38 5.79
C THR A 181 16.01 17.84 6.06
N THR A 182 15.41 18.82 5.36
CA THR A 182 15.74 20.26 5.55
C THR A 182 14.75 21.02 6.44
N GLY A 183 13.53 20.50 6.61
CA GLY A 183 12.44 21.16 7.34
C GLY A 183 11.73 22.28 6.57
N GLU A 184 12.16 22.59 5.34
CA GLU A 184 11.64 23.71 4.54
C GLU A 184 10.24 23.43 3.98
N ILE A 185 9.42 24.48 3.93
CA ILE A 185 8.04 24.45 3.40
C ILE A 185 8.10 24.55 1.87
N ILE A 186 7.46 23.62 1.17
CA ILE A 186 7.53 23.54 -0.30
C ILE A 186 6.32 24.25 -0.93
N GLU A 187 6.48 25.53 -1.27
CA GLU A 187 5.39 26.38 -1.78
C GLU A 187 5.03 26.16 -3.27
N SER A 188 5.96 25.60 -4.06
CA SER A 188 5.68 25.09 -5.42
C SER A 188 6.60 23.92 -5.75
N LEU A 189 6.09 22.92 -6.46
CA LEU A 189 6.80 21.67 -6.74
C LEU A 189 7.16 21.52 -8.22
N VAL A 190 8.46 21.48 -8.50
CA VAL A 190 9.02 20.74 -9.64
C VAL A 190 9.68 19.49 -9.03
N PHE A 191 9.23 18.30 -9.44
CA PHE A 191 9.61 17.04 -8.80
C PHE A 191 10.82 16.39 -9.49
N ASN A 192 12.03 16.84 -9.15
CA ASN A 192 13.20 15.97 -9.36
C ASN A 192 13.15 14.80 -8.36
N ARG A 193 13.24 13.56 -8.85
CA ARG A 193 13.16 12.33 -8.01
C ARG A 193 14.33 12.17 -7.04
N THR A 194 15.47 12.77 -7.37
CA THR A 194 16.67 12.89 -6.54
C THR A 194 17.02 14.38 -6.42
N ASP A 195 17.68 14.79 -5.34
CA ASP A 195 18.40 16.06 -5.40
C ASP A 195 19.57 15.94 -6.40
N GLN A 196 20.18 17.06 -6.80
CA GLN A 196 21.32 17.06 -7.72
C GLN A 196 22.61 16.42 -7.12
N SER A 197 22.51 15.81 -5.92
CA SER A 197 23.57 15.07 -5.22
C SER A 197 23.24 13.57 -5.04
N GLY A 198 22.08 13.10 -5.52
CA GLY A 198 21.66 11.69 -5.47
C GLY A 198 20.99 11.25 -4.15
N ASN A 199 20.58 12.16 -3.27
CA ASN A 199 19.99 11.79 -1.98
C ASN A 199 18.50 11.41 -2.10
N THR A 200 18.07 10.47 -1.24
CA THR A 200 16.66 10.10 -1.06
C THR A 200 15.85 11.27 -0.50
N ILE A 201 14.88 11.77 -1.27
CA ILE A 201 13.95 12.81 -0.82
C ILE A 201 12.80 12.16 -0.04
N TYR A 202 12.76 12.45 1.27
CA TYR A 202 11.64 12.17 2.14
C TYR A 202 10.74 13.41 2.26
N LEU A 203 9.44 13.25 2.06
CA LEU A 203 8.46 14.31 2.33
C LEU A 203 7.70 14.00 3.61
N ASN A 204 7.64 14.96 4.53
CA ASN A 204 6.73 14.90 5.67
C ASN A 204 5.40 15.55 5.26
N ALA A 205 4.40 14.73 4.99
CA ALA A 205 3.03 15.19 4.82
C ALA A 205 2.37 15.28 6.20
N SER A 206 2.07 16.50 6.65
CA SER A 206 1.52 16.76 7.97
C SER A 206 0.15 17.44 7.88
N ALA A 207 -0.81 16.90 8.64
CA ALA A 207 -2.22 17.25 8.58
C ALA A 207 -2.72 17.78 9.94
N ASN A 208 -3.37 18.94 9.94
CA ASN A 208 -3.90 19.59 11.14
C ASN A 208 -5.44 19.65 11.07
N TRP A 209 -6.11 18.96 12.00
CA TRP A 209 -7.56 18.72 12.02
C TRP A 209 -8.29 19.60 13.06
N SER A 210 -9.55 19.96 12.82
CA SER A 210 -10.36 20.71 13.80
C SER A 210 -10.95 19.86 14.93
N LYS A 211 -10.94 18.53 14.81
CA LYS A 211 -11.37 17.54 15.81
C LYS A 211 -10.31 16.41 15.86
N PRO A 212 -9.96 15.86 17.04
CA PRO A 212 -9.05 14.71 17.13
C PRO A 212 -9.68 13.45 16.52
N LEU A 213 -8.86 12.61 15.90
CA LEU A 213 -9.28 11.37 15.22
C LEU A 213 -8.75 10.15 15.97
N ASN A 214 -9.60 9.15 16.22
CA ASN A 214 -9.17 7.87 16.81
C ASN A 214 -8.23 7.07 15.88
N TYR A 215 -8.38 7.27 14.57
CA TYR A 215 -7.57 6.67 13.52
C TYR A 215 -7.70 7.52 12.25
N SER A 216 -6.64 7.59 11.44
CA SER A 216 -6.61 8.36 10.20
C SER A 216 -5.96 7.52 9.10
N VAL A 217 -6.78 7.00 8.17
CA VAL A 217 -6.29 6.26 7.00
C VAL A 217 -6.16 7.21 5.81
N ILE A 218 -5.12 6.99 5.00
CA ILE A 218 -4.93 7.58 3.68
C ILE A 218 -5.10 6.45 2.65
N GLU A 219 -6.16 6.53 1.84
CA GLU A 219 -6.42 5.62 0.72
C GLU A 219 -6.49 6.37 -0.62
N HIS A 220 -6.66 5.65 -1.74
CA HIS A 220 -6.59 6.22 -3.10
C HIS A 220 -7.74 5.78 -4.00
N ASN A 221 -8.37 6.75 -4.68
CA ASN A 221 -9.03 6.56 -5.99
C ASN A 221 -9.13 7.93 -6.71
N GLY A 222 -8.44 8.12 -7.83
CA GLY A 222 -8.30 9.44 -8.47
C GLY A 222 -9.49 9.89 -9.35
N THR A 223 -9.67 11.22 -9.51
CA THR A 223 -10.23 11.88 -10.74
C THR A 223 -10.18 13.43 -10.76
N GLY A 224 -9.98 14.12 -9.62
CA GLY A 224 -9.27 15.44 -9.54
C GLY A 224 -10.04 16.79 -9.47
N THR A 225 -9.28 17.86 -9.10
CA THR A 225 -9.56 19.33 -9.04
C THR A 225 -10.35 19.92 -7.84
N PHE A 226 -10.11 21.22 -7.52
CA PHE A 226 -10.38 21.86 -6.19
C PHE A 226 -10.79 23.36 -6.20
N LYS A 227 -11.36 23.86 -5.08
CA LYS A 227 -11.35 25.30 -4.68
C LYS A 227 -11.73 25.58 -3.19
N ASN A 228 -10.84 26.23 -2.41
CA ASN A 228 -11.01 26.77 -1.02
C ASN A 228 -11.37 25.69 0.07
N TYR A 229 -11.50 25.90 1.41
CA TYR A 229 -11.83 27.04 2.33
C TYR A 229 -11.19 26.86 3.77
N THR A 230 -11.78 27.34 4.90
CA THR A 230 -10.98 27.86 6.08
C THR A 230 -11.64 27.89 7.51
N ILE A 231 -11.04 27.15 8.49
CA ILE A 231 -10.78 27.44 9.96
C ILE A 231 -11.86 27.35 11.10
N CYS A 232 -11.38 26.81 12.26
CA CYS A 232 -11.89 26.73 13.67
C CYS A 232 -12.58 28.01 14.29
N SER A 233 -13.08 28.08 15.54
CA SER A 233 -12.83 27.40 16.86
C SER A 233 -13.99 27.74 17.85
N LYS A 234 -14.09 27.38 19.15
CA LYS A 234 -13.30 26.66 20.20
C LYS A 234 -14.32 26.08 21.23
N GLU A 235 -14.17 25.72 22.52
CA GLU A 235 -13.22 25.76 23.69
C GLU A 235 -13.44 24.42 24.49
N THR A 236 -12.83 24.04 25.63
CA THR A 236 -11.95 24.72 26.60
C THR A 236 -10.47 24.30 26.53
N ASN A 237 -9.57 25.22 26.90
CA ASN A 237 -8.11 25.13 26.81
C ASN A 237 -7.44 24.06 27.74
N PRO A 238 -6.20 23.56 27.45
CA PRO A 238 -5.28 23.94 26.36
C PRO A 238 -5.29 23.00 25.14
N CYS A 239 -4.81 23.52 24.01
CA CYS A 239 -4.78 22.83 22.72
C CYS A 239 -3.43 22.14 22.47
N GLU A 240 -3.21 21.01 23.14
CA GLU A 240 -2.07 20.10 22.96
C GLU A 240 -2.67 18.70 22.66
N GLU A 241 -2.35 17.98 21.58
CA GLU A 241 -1.39 18.17 20.48
C GLU A 241 -2.10 18.01 19.11
N LEU A 242 -1.75 18.79 18.09
CA LEU A 242 -2.58 18.99 16.88
C LEU A 242 -2.01 18.41 15.56
N TRP A 243 -1.21 17.34 15.62
CA TRP A 243 -0.46 16.87 14.45
C TRP A 243 -0.48 15.35 14.26
N THR A 244 -0.76 14.92 13.03
CA THR A 244 -0.40 13.58 12.54
C THR A 244 0.59 13.75 11.39
N ASN A 245 1.78 13.17 11.54
CA ASN A 245 2.87 13.23 10.56
C ASN A 245 2.97 11.92 9.80
N TYR A 246 3.19 11.98 8.49
CA TYR A 246 3.37 10.81 7.64
C TYR A 246 4.53 11.04 6.66
N THR A 247 5.54 10.18 6.71
CA THR A 247 6.73 10.29 5.85
C THR A 247 6.53 9.47 4.57
N LEU A 248 6.42 10.15 3.44
CA LEU A 248 6.43 9.54 2.11
C LEU A 248 7.89 9.46 1.60
N ASN A 249 8.29 8.30 1.09
CA ASN A 249 9.60 8.12 0.46
C ASN A 249 9.48 8.25 -1.06
N LEU A 250 9.95 9.35 -1.66
CA LEU A 250 9.82 9.57 -3.10
C LEU A 250 10.65 8.61 -3.96
N SER A 251 11.66 7.94 -3.40
CA SER A 251 12.48 6.96 -4.15
C SER A 251 11.83 5.56 -4.27
N ASP A 252 10.78 5.27 -3.51
CA ASP A 252 10.05 4.00 -3.62
C ASP A 252 8.95 4.08 -4.68
N ALA A 253 9.32 3.74 -5.92
CA ALA A 253 8.40 3.71 -7.05
C ALA A 253 7.19 2.78 -6.89
N THR A 254 7.13 1.91 -5.87
CA THR A 254 5.93 1.10 -5.59
C THR A 254 4.86 1.85 -4.79
N GLN A 255 5.21 2.97 -4.14
CA GLN A 255 4.27 3.82 -3.40
C GLN A 255 3.50 4.80 -4.31
N PHE A 256 3.87 4.91 -5.59
CA PHE A 256 3.28 5.84 -6.55
C PHE A 256 2.81 5.11 -7.80
N ASN A 257 1.57 5.34 -8.22
CA ASN A 257 1.07 4.83 -9.50
C ASN A 257 0.49 5.97 -10.35
N ARG A 258 0.69 5.84 -11.67
CA ARG A 258 0.67 6.88 -12.70
C ARG A 258 -0.50 7.85 -12.59
N LYS A 259 -0.14 9.14 -12.50
CA LYS A 259 -0.87 10.40 -12.83
C LYS A 259 -1.11 11.37 -11.68
N THR A 260 -1.59 10.91 -10.51
CA THR A 260 -1.84 11.80 -9.37
C THR A 260 -1.73 11.07 -8.03
N ILE A 261 -1.02 11.66 -7.07
CA ILE A 261 -1.15 11.24 -5.67
C ILE A 261 -2.49 11.79 -5.17
N ALA A 262 -3.42 10.92 -4.78
CA ALA A 262 -4.77 11.28 -4.33
C ALA A 262 -4.98 10.75 -2.90
N LEU A 263 -4.97 11.64 -1.90
CA LEU A 263 -5.17 11.27 -0.49
C LEU A 263 -6.67 11.28 -0.13
N ARG A 264 -7.21 10.12 0.29
CA ARG A 264 -8.57 9.94 0.80
C ARG A 264 -8.54 9.74 2.31
N ILE A 265 -9.12 10.66 3.07
CA ILE A 265 -9.15 10.61 4.53
C ILE A 265 -10.36 9.77 4.98
N ILE A 266 -10.11 8.73 5.78
CA ILE A 266 -11.17 7.95 6.44
C ILE A 266 -11.02 8.12 7.96
N ALA A 267 -12.06 8.68 8.58
CA ALA A 267 -12.22 8.77 10.02
C ALA A 267 -13.08 7.61 10.52
N SER A 268 -12.59 6.84 11.49
CA SER A 268 -13.35 5.74 12.09
C SER A 268 -14.05 6.16 13.39
N ASP A 269 -15.37 5.92 13.38
CA ASP A 269 -16.18 5.49 14.53
C ASP A 269 -16.56 6.47 15.67
N TYR A 270 -17.89 6.60 15.78
CA TYR A 270 -18.66 6.79 17.02
C TYR A 270 -18.40 8.02 17.91
N SER A 271 -18.49 9.23 17.34
CA SER A 271 -19.37 10.28 17.92
C SER A 271 -19.63 11.47 16.97
N GLY A 272 -20.87 11.96 16.95
CA GLY A 272 -21.26 13.29 16.43
C GLY A 272 -21.33 13.49 14.91
N VAL A 273 -20.35 13.04 14.13
CA VAL A 273 -20.18 13.50 12.73
C VAL A 273 -21.02 12.71 11.72
N TRP A 274 -22.18 13.26 11.34
CA TRP A 274 -23.03 12.73 10.27
C TRP A 274 -23.04 13.67 9.06
N GLY A 275 -22.55 13.20 7.89
CA GLY A 275 -22.97 13.76 6.59
C GLY A 275 -21.92 14.16 5.56
N PHE A 276 -20.67 13.73 5.67
CA PHE A 276 -19.67 13.90 4.60
C PHE A 276 -19.66 12.71 3.64
N ASN A 277 -20.57 12.74 2.65
CA ASN A 277 -20.65 11.70 1.60
C ASN A 277 -19.83 12.04 0.33
N SER A 278 -18.98 13.07 0.40
CA SER A 278 -17.98 13.41 -0.61
C SER A 278 -16.66 13.78 0.09
N THR A 279 -15.70 12.85 0.08
CA THR A 279 -14.35 13.06 0.62
C THR A 279 -13.55 13.98 -0.32
N PRO A 280 -12.88 15.04 0.17
CA PRO A 280 -11.98 15.84 -0.63
C PRO A 280 -10.68 15.06 -0.90
N TYR A 281 -10.31 14.91 -2.17
CA TYR A 281 -9.12 14.14 -2.58
C TYR A 281 -7.92 15.07 -2.76
N LEU A 282 -6.99 15.13 -1.78
CA LEU A 282 -5.78 15.95 -1.96
C LEU A 282 -4.98 15.40 -3.16
N THR A 283 -4.93 16.17 -4.24
CA THR A 283 -4.43 15.74 -5.56
C THR A 283 -3.14 16.49 -5.87
N PHE A 284 -2.01 15.78 -5.86
CA PHE A 284 -0.75 16.32 -6.39
C PHE A 284 -0.65 15.94 -7.87
N ASN A 285 -0.55 16.94 -8.73
CA ASN A 285 0.01 16.74 -10.07
C ASN A 285 1.53 16.73 -9.94
N LEU A 286 2.17 15.73 -10.51
CA LEU A 286 3.56 15.86 -10.94
C LEU A 286 3.54 16.68 -12.25
N ASP A 287 4.56 17.50 -12.47
CA ASP A 287 4.83 18.00 -13.83
C ASP A 287 5.26 16.78 -14.68
N PRO A 288 4.65 16.47 -15.83
CA PRO A 288 5.01 15.29 -16.60
C PRO A 288 6.42 15.35 -17.21
N GLY A 289 7.06 16.52 -17.24
CA GLY A 289 8.37 16.71 -17.88
C GLY A 289 8.24 17.00 -19.39
N LEU A 290 9.37 16.87 -20.09
CA LEU A 290 9.46 16.90 -21.54
C LEU A 290 9.33 15.47 -22.11
N GLU A 291 9.00 15.33 -23.40
CA GLU A 291 9.01 14.00 -24.03
C GLU A 291 10.45 13.42 -24.00
N PRO A 292 10.63 12.13 -23.62
CA PRO A 292 11.95 11.52 -23.48
C PRO A 292 12.73 11.47 -24.80
N GLU A 293 14.04 11.72 -24.78
CA GLU A 293 14.88 11.68 -25.98
C GLU A 293 15.61 10.33 -26.12
N ILE A 294 15.67 9.78 -27.35
CA ILE A 294 16.51 8.62 -27.68
C ILE A 294 17.66 9.07 -28.58
N PHE A 295 18.86 9.25 -28.01
CA PHE A 295 20.05 9.69 -28.76
C PHE A 295 20.58 8.63 -29.73
N GLY A 296 20.31 7.34 -29.47
CA GLY A 296 20.72 6.24 -30.33
C GLY A 296 20.77 4.89 -29.60
N TYR A 297 21.21 3.86 -30.32
CA TYR A 297 21.35 2.50 -29.78
C TYR A 297 22.56 1.79 -30.39
N SER A 298 22.97 0.69 -29.75
CA SER A 298 24.09 -0.15 -30.16
C SER A 298 23.84 -1.63 -29.87
N PHE A 299 24.58 -2.49 -30.58
CA PHE A 299 24.67 -3.93 -30.31
C PHE A 299 26.07 -4.24 -29.79
N SER A 300 26.23 -5.21 -28.88
CA SER A 300 27.55 -5.65 -28.40
C SER A 300 28.41 -6.27 -29.51
N SER A 301 27.78 -6.89 -30.51
CA SER A 301 28.36 -7.19 -31.82
C SER A 301 27.28 -7.18 -32.90
N GLN A 302 27.68 -7.00 -34.17
CA GLN A 302 26.82 -7.24 -35.33
C GLN A 302 26.70 -8.74 -35.69
N LYS A 303 27.44 -9.61 -34.99
CA LYS A 303 27.42 -11.07 -35.19
C LYS A 303 27.37 -11.82 -33.86
N ALA A 304 26.61 -12.91 -33.84
CA ALA A 304 26.53 -13.81 -32.68
C ALA A 304 26.52 -15.28 -33.12
N ASN A 305 26.78 -16.18 -32.18
CA ASN A 305 26.56 -17.61 -32.31
C ASN A 305 25.15 -18.00 -31.82
N LEU A 306 24.64 -19.16 -32.24
CA LEU A 306 23.42 -19.73 -31.68
C LEU A 306 23.54 -19.82 -30.15
N HIS A 307 22.47 -19.40 -29.47
CA HIS A 307 22.33 -19.31 -28.01
C HIS A 307 23.32 -18.38 -27.27
N SER A 308 24.29 -17.76 -27.95
CA SER A 308 25.27 -16.88 -27.30
C SER A 308 24.69 -15.53 -26.85
N ASN A 309 25.25 -14.96 -25.78
CA ASN A 309 24.80 -13.68 -25.24
C ASN A 309 25.15 -12.51 -26.19
N LEU A 310 24.11 -11.87 -26.75
CA LEU A 310 24.20 -10.58 -27.42
C LEU A 310 23.44 -9.53 -26.60
N THR A 311 23.95 -8.30 -26.55
CA THR A 311 23.34 -7.19 -25.80
C THR A 311 22.94 -6.07 -26.75
N ILE A 312 21.75 -5.52 -26.55
CA ILE A 312 21.24 -4.30 -27.20
C ILE A 312 21.18 -3.22 -26.12
N CYS A 313 21.80 -2.06 -26.36
CA CYS A 313 21.73 -0.92 -25.45
C CYS A 313 21.19 0.31 -26.18
N ALA A 314 20.36 1.10 -25.49
CA ALA A 314 19.86 2.38 -25.95
C ALA A 314 20.34 3.50 -25.01
N ASN A 315 20.82 4.60 -25.59
CA ASN A 315 21.13 5.82 -24.85
C ASN A 315 19.93 6.75 -24.93
N VAL A 316 19.42 7.13 -23.77
CA VAL A 316 18.16 7.83 -23.57
C VAL A 316 18.32 8.93 -22.53
N SER A 317 17.47 9.95 -22.56
CA SER A 317 17.47 11.02 -21.56
C SER A 317 16.06 11.53 -21.33
N ASP A 318 15.83 12.02 -20.12
CA ASP A 318 14.52 12.43 -19.63
C ASP A 318 14.70 13.33 -18.40
N ASP A 319 13.81 14.30 -18.17
CA ASP A 319 13.90 15.21 -17.01
C ASP A 319 13.15 14.73 -15.76
N VAL A 320 12.26 13.73 -15.87
CA VAL A 320 11.55 13.10 -14.72
C VAL A 320 12.02 11.67 -14.40
N GLY A 321 12.72 11.02 -15.31
CA GLY A 321 13.26 9.66 -15.21
C GLY A 321 12.39 8.62 -15.94
N ILE A 322 13.01 7.52 -16.39
CA ILE A 322 12.40 6.52 -17.28
C ILE A 322 11.91 5.30 -16.48
N PHE A 323 10.70 4.77 -16.78
CA PHE A 323 10.22 3.53 -16.13
C PHE A 323 10.44 2.28 -16.98
N ALA A 324 10.47 2.40 -18.31
CA ALA A 324 10.69 1.26 -19.20
C ALA A 324 11.22 1.69 -20.57
N LEU A 325 11.94 0.75 -21.18
CA LEU A 325 12.31 0.79 -22.59
C LEU A 325 11.95 -0.56 -23.23
N LYS A 326 11.33 -0.50 -24.41
CA LYS A 326 10.80 -1.66 -25.15
C LYS A 326 11.36 -1.68 -26.57
N ALA A 327 11.69 -2.86 -27.07
CA ALA A 327 12.14 -3.05 -28.46
C ALA A 327 11.28 -4.06 -29.19
N ASN A 328 11.16 -3.95 -30.51
CA ASN A 328 10.53 -4.95 -31.36
C ASN A 328 11.56 -5.54 -32.32
N ILE A 329 11.71 -6.86 -32.30
CA ILE A 329 12.68 -7.60 -33.10
C ILE A 329 11.97 -8.68 -33.92
N THR A 330 12.24 -8.69 -35.23
CA THR A 330 11.82 -9.76 -36.14
C THR A 330 12.93 -10.80 -36.28
N TYR A 331 12.56 -12.07 -36.07
CA TYR A 331 13.40 -13.26 -36.23
C TYR A 331 13.59 -13.61 -37.73
N PRO A 332 14.60 -14.43 -38.10
CA PRO A 332 14.83 -14.84 -39.49
C PRO A 332 13.62 -15.48 -40.17
N ASN A 333 12.76 -16.16 -39.41
CA ASN A 333 11.49 -16.74 -39.86
C ASN A 333 10.34 -15.73 -40.13
N ASN A 334 10.52 -14.43 -39.83
CA ASN A 334 9.53 -13.33 -39.83
C ASN A 334 8.56 -13.25 -38.63
N GLU A 335 8.76 -14.01 -37.56
CA GLU A 335 8.06 -13.82 -36.30
C GLU A 335 8.61 -12.59 -35.56
N SER A 336 7.74 -11.75 -35.01
CA SER A 336 8.12 -10.51 -34.31
C SER A 336 7.86 -10.59 -32.81
N VAL A 337 8.89 -10.37 -32.00
CA VAL A 337 8.83 -10.38 -30.52
C VAL A 337 8.98 -8.95 -29.99
N ILE A 338 8.20 -8.60 -28.97
CA ILE A 338 8.38 -7.37 -28.20
C ILE A 338 9.14 -7.71 -26.92
N ILE A 339 10.26 -7.03 -26.72
CA ILE A 339 11.16 -7.15 -25.57
C ILE A 339 10.86 -6.00 -24.63
N GLU A 340 10.52 -6.29 -23.37
CA GLU A 340 10.15 -5.26 -22.37
C GLU A 340 11.11 -5.20 -21.17
N ASN A 341 12.11 -6.09 -21.13
CA ASN A 341 12.98 -6.31 -19.99
C ASN A 341 14.35 -5.60 -20.11
N PHE A 342 14.38 -4.38 -20.67
CA PHE A 342 15.60 -3.57 -20.64
C PHE A 342 15.86 -3.09 -19.21
N VAL A 343 17.12 -3.06 -18.81
CA VAL A 343 17.60 -2.63 -17.49
C VAL A 343 18.50 -1.42 -17.66
N GLY A 344 18.21 -0.35 -16.92
CA GLY A 344 19.02 0.86 -16.82
C GLY A 344 18.80 1.54 -15.47
N ASP A 345 19.49 2.65 -15.24
CA ASP A 345 19.15 3.57 -14.16
C ASP A 345 17.83 4.28 -14.51
N PRO A 346 16.80 4.31 -13.64
CA PRO A 346 15.53 5.00 -13.90
C PRO A 346 15.51 6.49 -13.47
N ASN A 347 16.62 7.04 -12.97
CA ASN A 347 16.69 8.44 -12.52
C ASN A 347 16.78 9.44 -13.70
N PRO A 348 16.40 10.72 -13.50
CA PRO A 348 16.54 11.78 -14.51
C PRO A 348 17.96 11.94 -15.10
N GLY A 349 18.03 12.43 -16.33
CA GLY A 349 19.27 12.70 -17.07
C GLY A 349 19.64 11.59 -18.06
N ASN A 350 20.87 11.64 -18.59
CA ASN A 350 21.33 10.71 -19.62
C ASN A 350 21.60 9.32 -19.02
N GLN A 351 20.84 8.32 -19.47
CA GLN A 351 20.89 6.93 -19.02
C GLN A 351 21.27 6.00 -20.21
N THR A 352 21.81 4.82 -19.90
CA THR A 352 21.95 3.71 -20.85
C THR A 352 21.11 2.54 -20.36
N TRP A 353 20.15 2.10 -21.16
CA TRP A 353 19.25 0.98 -20.88
C TRP A 353 19.62 -0.20 -21.79
N CYS A 354 19.90 -1.38 -21.22
CA CYS A 354 20.38 -2.55 -21.96
C CYS A 354 19.51 -3.80 -21.76
N PHE A 355 19.37 -4.60 -22.80
CA PHE A 355 18.79 -5.94 -22.76
C PHE A 355 19.80 -6.94 -23.33
N SER A 356 19.99 -8.09 -22.68
CA SER A 356 20.80 -9.21 -23.17
C SER A 356 19.92 -10.40 -23.50
N PHE A 357 20.15 -11.03 -24.66
CA PHE A 357 19.61 -12.36 -24.94
C PHE A 357 20.22 -13.36 -23.94
N ASP A 358 19.40 -14.25 -23.38
CA ASP A 358 19.78 -15.27 -22.41
C ASP A 358 18.95 -16.56 -22.58
N GLU A 359 19.42 -17.67 -22.00
CA GLU A 359 18.79 -18.99 -22.17
C GLU A 359 17.40 -19.13 -21.53
N GLU A 360 17.05 -18.25 -20.58
CA GLU A 360 15.83 -18.39 -19.77
C GLU A 360 14.64 -17.55 -20.28
N LYS A 361 14.90 -16.45 -21.01
CA LYS A 361 13.87 -15.49 -21.41
C LYS A 361 13.65 -15.45 -22.92
N ILE A 362 14.67 -15.08 -23.68
CA ILE A 362 14.60 -14.84 -25.14
C ILE A 362 15.96 -15.21 -25.74
N THR A 363 15.98 -16.23 -26.60
CA THR A 363 17.19 -16.85 -27.16
C THR A 363 17.41 -16.53 -28.64
N LEU A 364 18.69 -16.62 -29.04
CA LEU A 364 19.13 -16.67 -30.44
C LEU A 364 19.12 -18.11 -30.94
N ASN A 365 17.92 -18.63 -31.21
CA ASN A 365 17.64 -20.02 -31.56
C ASN A 365 17.68 -20.34 -33.07
N GLU A 366 17.68 -19.32 -33.94
CA GLU A 366 17.72 -19.46 -35.40
C GLU A 366 18.99 -18.83 -35.98
N THR A 367 19.47 -19.34 -37.12
CA THR A 367 20.53 -18.69 -37.91
C THR A 367 19.94 -17.79 -38.99
N GLY A 368 20.60 -16.66 -39.25
CA GLY A 368 20.14 -15.64 -40.21
C GLY A 368 20.20 -14.23 -39.64
N ASN A 369 19.51 -13.31 -40.32
CA ASN A 369 19.47 -11.89 -39.93
C ASN A 369 18.27 -11.61 -39.02
N TYR A 370 18.56 -11.15 -37.80
CA TYR A 370 17.57 -10.57 -36.90
C TYR A 370 17.45 -9.08 -37.19
N THR A 371 16.23 -8.56 -37.16
CA THR A 371 15.90 -7.16 -37.53
C THR A 371 15.32 -6.42 -36.33
N LEU A 372 16.01 -5.40 -35.84
CA LEU A 372 15.47 -4.45 -34.86
C LEU A 372 14.58 -3.44 -35.60
N ASN A 373 13.27 -3.50 -35.35
CA ASN A 373 12.26 -2.68 -36.06
C ASN A 373 12.09 -1.29 -35.45
N TRP A 374 12.06 -1.22 -34.11
CA TRP A 374 11.95 0.02 -33.34
C TRP A 374 12.36 -0.18 -31.89
N ILE A 375 12.74 0.93 -31.25
CA ILE A 375 12.87 1.07 -29.79
C ILE A 375 11.93 2.19 -29.32
N LYS A 376 11.13 1.90 -28.31
CA LYS A 376 10.28 2.86 -27.59
C LYS A 376 10.77 3.05 -26.16
N VAL A 377 10.84 4.30 -25.72
CA VAL A 377 11.12 4.69 -24.33
C VAL A 377 9.87 5.31 -23.71
N PHE A 378 9.69 5.12 -22.41
CA PHE A 378 8.54 5.64 -21.67
C PHE A 378 9.01 6.33 -20.38
N ASP A 379 8.70 7.62 -20.26
CA ASP A 379 9.03 8.43 -19.08
C ASP A 379 8.10 8.11 -17.89
N THR A 380 8.45 8.60 -16.71
CA THR A 380 7.61 8.46 -15.52
C THR A 380 6.44 9.46 -15.45
N GLY A 381 6.37 10.40 -16.40
CA GLY A 381 5.22 11.28 -16.70
C GLY A 381 4.09 10.62 -17.50
N ASP A 382 4.30 9.39 -18.01
CA ASP A 382 3.41 8.62 -18.87
C ASP A 382 3.39 9.05 -20.36
N GLN A 383 4.45 9.73 -20.83
CA GLN A 383 4.75 10.06 -22.24
C GLN A 383 5.62 8.97 -22.89
N GLU A 384 5.68 8.95 -24.23
CA GLU A 384 6.52 7.99 -24.98
C GLU A 384 7.27 8.64 -26.15
N ALA A 385 8.48 8.14 -26.42
CA ALA A 385 9.22 8.44 -27.64
C ALA A 385 9.68 7.16 -28.34
N ASN A 386 9.98 7.26 -29.64
CA ASN A 386 10.15 6.10 -30.51
C ASN A 386 11.20 6.37 -31.60
N ILE A 387 12.14 5.44 -31.78
CA ILE A 387 13.10 5.45 -32.88
C ILE A 387 12.94 4.18 -33.74
N SER A 388 12.61 4.38 -35.02
CA SER A 388 12.29 3.32 -35.99
C SER A 388 13.36 3.18 -37.09
N LEU A 389 14.63 3.29 -36.70
CA LEU A 389 15.76 2.98 -37.57
C LEU A 389 15.94 1.47 -37.65
N ILE A 390 15.59 0.87 -38.79
CA ILE A 390 15.77 -0.56 -39.07
C ILE A 390 17.26 -0.88 -39.07
N SER A 391 17.70 -1.79 -38.21
CA SER A 391 19.09 -2.27 -38.15
C SER A 391 19.17 -3.74 -37.79
N ASN A 392 20.20 -4.42 -38.30
CA ASN A 392 20.26 -5.87 -38.36
C ASN A 392 21.53 -6.42 -37.72
N PHE A 393 21.43 -7.57 -37.06
CA PHE A 393 22.57 -8.39 -36.66
C PHE A 393 22.39 -9.84 -37.15
N ALA A 394 23.49 -10.56 -37.33
CA ALA A 394 23.48 -11.88 -37.96
C ALA A 394 23.92 -12.99 -36.99
N VAL A 395 23.11 -14.05 -36.90
CA VAL A 395 23.38 -15.23 -36.06
C VAL A 395 23.88 -16.38 -36.92
N PHE A 396 25.01 -16.96 -36.52
CA PHE A 396 25.70 -18.05 -37.20
C PHE A 396 25.80 -19.28 -36.30
N ASN A 397 26.07 -20.45 -36.88
CA ASN A 397 26.38 -21.67 -36.14
C ASN A 397 27.82 -22.16 -36.41
N ASN A 398 28.72 -21.23 -36.73
CA ASN A 398 30.13 -21.46 -37.00
C ASN A 398 30.98 -21.06 -35.78
N LEU A 399 31.87 -21.94 -35.33
CA LEU A 399 32.92 -21.61 -34.36
C LEU A 399 34.24 -21.29 -35.09
N ASN A 400 35.15 -20.59 -34.41
CA ASN A 400 36.53 -20.38 -34.85
C ASN A 400 37.46 -21.26 -33.99
N LEU A 401 38.49 -21.86 -34.60
CA LEU A 401 39.47 -22.69 -33.89
C LEU A 401 40.89 -22.14 -34.09
N LYS A 402 41.72 -22.21 -33.04
CA LYS A 402 43.16 -21.93 -33.12
C LYS A 402 43.92 -23.03 -32.40
N ALA A 403 44.93 -23.60 -33.04
CA ALA A 403 45.71 -24.72 -32.50
C ALA A 403 47.21 -24.45 -32.60
N PHE A 404 47.94 -24.80 -31.53
CA PHE A 404 49.38 -24.61 -31.38
C PHE A 404 50.01 -25.89 -30.84
N ILE A 405 51.26 -26.19 -31.23
CA ILE A 405 52.02 -27.31 -30.66
C ILE A 405 53.27 -26.85 -29.92
N PHE A 406 53.65 -27.60 -28.88
CA PHE A 406 54.89 -27.40 -28.14
C PHE A 406 55.70 -28.71 -28.02
N PRO A 407 57.00 -28.71 -28.37
CA PRO A 407 57.72 -27.63 -29.05
C PRO A 407 57.17 -27.40 -30.47
N GLU A 408 57.30 -26.18 -30.99
CA GLU A 408 56.73 -25.76 -32.30
C GLU A 408 57.24 -26.62 -33.47
N ASN A 409 58.52 -27.03 -33.41
CA ASN A 409 59.17 -27.90 -34.38
C ASN A 409 59.65 -29.19 -33.68
N PRO A 410 58.77 -30.19 -33.44
CA PRO A 410 59.14 -31.41 -32.72
C PRO A 410 60.19 -32.23 -33.47
N TYR A 411 61.02 -32.95 -32.71
CA TYR A 411 61.94 -33.92 -33.28
C TYR A 411 61.17 -35.09 -33.90
N PRO A 412 61.68 -35.74 -34.96
CA PRO A 412 61.00 -36.88 -35.57
C PRO A 412 60.67 -37.97 -34.56
N ASN A 413 59.46 -38.55 -34.68
CA ASN A 413 58.98 -39.62 -33.80
C ASN A 413 58.96 -39.26 -32.29
N SER A 414 58.86 -37.96 -31.93
CA SER A 414 58.62 -37.50 -30.55
C SER A 414 57.14 -37.20 -30.30
N ASN A 415 56.74 -37.23 -29.03
CA ASN A 415 55.44 -36.69 -28.62
C ASN A 415 55.51 -35.16 -28.63
N TYR A 416 54.37 -34.49 -28.81
CA TYR A 416 54.23 -33.04 -28.62
C TYR A 416 52.97 -32.73 -27.82
N SER A 417 52.97 -31.57 -27.17
CA SER A 417 51.77 -31.00 -26.57
C SER A 417 50.98 -30.23 -27.65
N LEU A 418 49.67 -30.39 -27.69
CA LEU A 418 48.73 -29.71 -28.58
C LEU A 418 47.76 -28.89 -27.73
N THR A 419 47.79 -27.58 -27.88
CA THR A 419 46.85 -26.63 -27.25
C THR A 419 45.83 -26.18 -28.29
N ILE A 420 44.54 -26.30 -27.97
CA ILE A 420 43.40 -25.92 -28.81
C ILE A 420 42.58 -24.86 -28.07
N SER A 421 42.39 -23.70 -28.70
CA SER A 421 41.48 -22.63 -28.27
C SER A 421 40.22 -22.65 -29.12
N ILE A 422 39.06 -22.61 -28.47
CA ILE A 422 37.73 -22.59 -29.09
C ILE A 422 37.16 -21.19 -28.96
N LEU A 423 36.76 -20.60 -30.09
CA LEU A 423 36.34 -19.21 -30.18
C LEU A 423 34.97 -19.07 -30.86
N ASP A 424 34.26 -18.00 -30.53
CA ASP A 424 33.04 -17.57 -31.18
C ASP A 424 33.32 -16.95 -32.57
N ILE A 425 32.24 -16.55 -33.28
CA ILE A 425 32.29 -15.88 -34.58
C ILE A 425 32.94 -14.48 -34.56
N ASN A 426 33.27 -13.97 -33.36
CA ASN A 426 33.94 -12.70 -33.10
C ASN A 426 35.38 -12.88 -32.59
N ASP A 427 35.93 -14.10 -32.63
CA ASP A 427 37.26 -14.48 -32.12
C ASP A 427 37.47 -14.39 -30.59
N ASN A 428 36.40 -14.26 -29.80
CA ASN A 428 36.41 -14.34 -28.33
C ASN A 428 36.30 -15.80 -27.85
N PRO A 429 36.71 -16.14 -26.61
CA PRO A 429 36.50 -17.48 -26.05
C PRO A 429 35.01 -17.87 -26.05
N HIS A 430 34.69 -19.05 -26.59
CA HIS A 430 33.29 -19.52 -26.66
C HIS A 430 32.67 -19.65 -25.25
N GLN A 431 31.35 -19.48 -25.17
CA GLN A 431 30.62 -19.43 -23.91
C GLN A 431 30.21 -20.82 -23.39
N PHE A 432 30.02 -21.79 -24.28
CA PHE A 432 29.45 -23.10 -23.95
C PHE A 432 30.46 -24.26 -24.02
N PRO A 433 30.27 -25.34 -23.24
CA PRO A 433 31.11 -26.55 -23.34
C PRO A 433 30.99 -27.20 -24.73
N VAL A 434 32.14 -27.51 -25.33
CA VAL A 434 32.23 -28.07 -26.69
C VAL A 434 32.82 -29.46 -26.65
N ASN A 435 32.26 -30.37 -27.45
CA ASN A 435 32.84 -31.68 -27.70
C ASN A 435 33.82 -31.57 -28.88
N LEU A 436 35.06 -31.99 -28.68
CA LEU A 436 36.12 -31.98 -29.69
C LEU A 436 36.46 -33.41 -30.13
N THR A 437 36.66 -33.57 -31.44
CA THR A 437 37.30 -34.75 -32.03
C THR A 437 38.64 -34.33 -32.62
N VAL A 438 39.73 -34.99 -32.23
CA VAL A 438 41.09 -34.69 -32.68
C VAL A 438 41.68 -35.88 -33.43
N GLU A 439 42.15 -35.62 -34.65
CA GLU A 439 42.77 -36.59 -35.56
C GLU A 439 44.21 -36.16 -35.87
N CYS A 440 45.16 -36.94 -35.38
CA CYS A 440 46.61 -36.82 -35.59
C CYS A 440 47.14 -38.05 -36.37
N GLU A 441 48.36 -38.01 -36.92
CA GLU A 441 48.94 -39.18 -37.61
C GLU A 441 48.94 -40.45 -36.73
N GLY A 442 48.03 -41.39 -37.02
CA GLY A 442 47.89 -42.66 -36.30
C GLY A 442 47.09 -42.62 -34.99
N TYR A 443 46.55 -41.46 -34.59
CA TYR A 443 45.83 -41.29 -33.31
C TYR A 443 44.52 -40.51 -33.47
N TYR A 444 43.45 -41.04 -32.88
CA TYR A 444 42.12 -40.44 -32.80
C TYR A 444 41.69 -40.39 -31.34
N PHE A 445 41.17 -39.26 -30.87
CA PHE A 445 40.56 -39.15 -29.54
C PHE A 445 39.46 -38.08 -29.50
N GLU A 446 38.53 -38.27 -28.57
CA GLU A 446 37.41 -37.39 -28.29
C GLU A 446 37.59 -36.76 -26.91
N LEU A 447 37.30 -35.46 -26.80
CA LEU A 447 37.35 -34.68 -25.57
C LEU A 447 35.96 -34.07 -25.36
N LEU A 448 35.29 -34.42 -24.27
CA LEU A 448 33.93 -33.98 -23.99
C LEU A 448 33.92 -32.77 -23.05
N ASN A 449 32.94 -31.88 -23.23
CA ASN A 449 32.69 -30.71 -22.37
C ASN A 449 33.92 -29.80 -22.14
N ILE A 450 34.58 -29.38 -23.23
CA ILE A 450 35.72 -28.45 -23.17
C ILE A 450 35.22 -27.00 -23.22
N ASN A 451 35.47 -26.22 -22.17
CA ASN A 451 34.83 -24.92 -21.98
C ASN A 451 35.46 -23.75 -22.76
N LYS A 452 36.80 -23.71 -22.96
CA LYS A 452 37.50 -22.58 -23.62
C LYS A 452 38.77 -23.01 -24.35
N THR A 453 39.69 -23.62 -23.60
CA THR A 453 41.00 -24.04 -24.09
C THR A 453 41.32 -25.41 -23.49
N THR A 454 41.95 -26.30 -24.26
CA THR A 454 42.45 -27.58 -23.76
C THR A 454 43.86 -27.88 -24.29
N THR A 455 44.64 -28.60 -23.51
CA THR A 455 46.02 -28.98 -23.83
C THR A 455 46.19 -30.48 -23.63
N THR A 456 46.63 -31.19 -24.67
CA THR A 456 46.79 -32.66 -24.66
C THR A 456 48.16 -33.08 -25.17
N SER A 457 48.68 -34.22 -24.73
CA SER A 457 50.04 -34.69 -25.08
C SER A 457 50.06 -36.08 -25.71
N PHE A 458 48.96 -36.47 -26.37
CA PHE A 458 48.74 -37.80 -26.92
C PHE A 458 49.17 -37.95 -28.39
N CYS A 459 49.41 -36.84 -29.10
CA CYS A 459 49.84 -36.88 -30.50
C CYS A 459 51.36 -37.01 -30.65
N LYS A 460 51.76 -37.62 -31.77
CA LYS A 460 53.15 -37.91 -32.11
C LYS A 460 53.51 -37.33 -33.47
N SER A 461 54.75 -36.88 -33.63
CA SER A 461 55.27 -36.37 -34.90
C SER A 461 55.69 -37.49 -35.85
N PRO A 462 55.70 -37.27 -37.19
CA PRO A 462 56.22 -38.23 -38.16
C PRO A 462 57.68 -38.62 -37.90
N ASN A 463 58.09 -39.81 -38.36
CA ASN A 463 59.47 -40.32 -38.22
C ASN A 463 60.43 -39.81 -39.33
N GLU A 464 60.29 -38.55 -39.74
CA GLU A 464 61.09 -37.91 -40.81
C GLU A 464 61.47 -36.48 -40.42
N TRP A 465 62.69 -36.03 -40.75
CA TRP A 465 63.18 -34.66 -40.48
C TRP A 465 62.63 -33.67 -41.52
N GLY A 466 62.24 -32.48 -41.08
CA GLY A 466 61.73 -31.41 -41.95
C GLY A 466 60.40 -31.71 -42.65
N LYS A 467 59.65 -32.73 -42.22
CA LYS A 467 58.38 -33.16 -42.82
C LYS A 467 57.21 -32.35 -42.27
N ASN A 468 56.31 -31.92 -43.16
CA ASN A 468 55.03 -31.34 -42.78
C ASN A 468 54.03 -32.45 -42.39
N PHE A 469 53.23 -32.21 -41.36
CA PHE A 469 52.11 -33.05 -40.94
C PHE A 469 50.89 -32.20 -40.61
N TYR A 470 49.75 -32.86 -40.44
CA TYR A 470 48.46 -32.20 -40.25
C TYR A 470 47.76 -32.72 -38.99
N ILE A 471 46.99 -31.83 -38.36
CA ILE A 471 46.07 -32.17 -37.27
C ILE A 471 44.70 -31.66 -37.66
N LYS A 472 43.71 -32.55 -37.74
CA LYS A 472 42.32 -32.22 -38.05
C LYS A 472 41.52 -32.21 -36.75
N ILE A 473 40.79 -31.12 -36.53
CA ILE A 473 39.96 -30.90 -35.36
C ILE A 473 38.53 -30.67 -35.83
N ASN A 474 37.59 -31.42 -35.26
CA ASN A 474 36.17 -31.14 -35.35
C ASN A 474 35.67 -30.70 -33.97
N ALA A 475 34.72 -29.76 -33.93
CA ALA A 475 34.18 -29.15 -32.73
C ALA A 475 32.67 -28.98 -32.88
N SER A 476 31.90 -29.34 -31.85
CA SER A 476 30.44 -29.12 -31.80
C SER A 476 29.94 -28.95 -30.37
N ASP A 477 29.11 -27.93 -30.12
CA ASP A 477 28.41 -27.74 -28.84
C ASP A 477 26.99 -28.32 -28.84
N ALA A 478 26.29 -28.19 -27.71
CA ALA A 478 24.92 -28.67 -27.54
C ALA A 478 23.88 -27.88 -28.37
N TYR A 479 24.24 -26.70 -28.89
CA TYR A 479 23.37 -25.79 -29.63
C TYR A 479 23.67 -25.77 -31.13
N ASN A 480 24.35 -26.81 -31.62
CA ASN A 480 24.69 -27.01 -33.03
C ASN A 480 25.60 -25.91 -33.62
N ASN A 481 26.30 -25.14 -32.77
CA ASN A 481 27.49 -24.40 -33.22
C ASN A 481 28.61 -25.41 -33.48
N SER A 482 29.30 -25.29 -34.61
CA SER A 482 30.33 -26.26 -35.01
C SER A 482 31.48 -25.64 -35.83
N ALA A 483 32.61 -26.35 -35.85
CA ALA A 483 33.74 -26.02 -36.70
C ALA A 483 34.57 -27.26 -37.04
N GLN A 484 35.03 -27.36 -38.30
CA GLN A 484 35.97 -28.38 -38.72
C GLN A 484 37.16 -27.71 -39.42
N GLN A 485 38.36 -27.85 -38.85
CA GLN A 485 39.56 -27.18 -39.36
C GLN A 485 40.78 -28.12 -39.31
N THR A 486 41.69 -27.95 -40.28
CA THR A 486 42.94 -28.69 -40.36
C THR A 486 44.11 -27.73 -40.23
N PHE A 487 44.98 -27.98 -39.26
CA PHE A 487 46.18 -27.21 -38.98
C PHE A 487 47.41 -27.96 -39.53
N SER A 488 48.46 -27.23 -39.90
CA SER A 488 49.69 -27.81 -40.49
C SER A 488 50.92 -27.40 -39.68
N PHE A 489 51.77 -28.38 -39.40
CA PHE A 489 52.97 -28.24 -38.57
C PHE A 489 54.15 -28.98 -39.21
N LYS A 490 55.37 -28.82 -38.68
CA LYS A 490 56.59 -29.34 -39.29
C LYS A 490 57.57 -29.91 -38.26
N THR A 491 58.28 -30.98 -38.60
CA THR A 491 59.35 -31.52 -37.74
C THR A 491 60.67 -30.75 -37.88
N HIS A 492 61.53 -30.86 -36.86
CA HIS A 492 62.87 -30.26 -36.82
C HIS A 492 63.69 -30.62 -38.08
N SER A 493 64.55 -29.71 -38.52
CA SER A 493 65.39 -29.86 -39.72
C SER A 493 66.87 -30.00 -39.32
N LEU A 494 67.64 -30.84 -40.03
CA LEU A 494 69.05 -31.09 -39.70
C LEU A 494 69.91 -29.83 -39.92
N LEU A 495 70.51 -29.32 -38.84
CA LEU A 495 71.48 -28.22 -38.90
C LEU A 495 72.84 -28.71 -39.42
N SER A 496 73.50 -27.88 -40.23
CA SER A 496 74.89 -28.09 -40.63
C SER A 496 75.85 -27.47 -39.60
N PRO A 497 77.03 -28.08 -39.33
CA PRO A 497 77.89 -27.66 -38.23
C PRO A 497 78.68 -26.37 -38.53
N PRO A 498 78.80 -25.43 -37.57
CA PRO A 498 79.72 -24.29 -37.67
C PRO A 498 81.18 -24.68 -37.39
N SER A 499 82.12 -23.81 -37.75
CA SER A 499 83.58 -24.07 -37.66
C SER A 499 84.32 -22.98 -36.87
N GLY A 500 85.30 -23.40 -36.05
CA GLY A 500 86.23 -22.51 -35.33
C GLY A 500 85.70 -21.95 -34.01
N GLY A 501 86.54 -21.52 -33.05
CA GLY A 501 88.00 -21.52 -33.05
C GLY A 501 88.59 -21.23 -31.66
N GLY A 502 89.87 -21.57 -31.44
CA GLY A 502 90.53 -21.58 -30.13
C GLY A 502 90.69 -20.21 -29.43
N GLY A 503 90.81 -20.26 -28.10
CA GLY A 503 91.05 -19.10 -27.23
C GLY A 503 92.48 -19.02 -26.68
N ILE A 504 92.89 -17.81 -26.26
CA ILE A 504 94.23 -17.50 -25.71
C ILE A 504 94.09 -16.41 -24.63
N LEU A 505 94.63 -16.69 -23.43
CA LEU A 505 95.17 -15.83 -22.33
C LEU A 505 94.54 -14.45 -21.97
N PRO A 506 94.64 -14.01 -20.69
CA PRO A 506 93.98 -12.79 -20.21
C PRO A 506 94.64 -11.49 -20.72
N PRO A 507 93.86 -10.41 -20.90
CA PRO A 507 94.34 -9.13 -21.44
C PRO A 507 95.03 -8.26 -20.38
N ILE A 508 95.88 -7.36 -20.87
CA ILE A 508 96.27 -6.11 -20.19
C ILE A 508 95.16 -5.09 -20.49
N CYS A 509 94.79 -4.24 -19.53
CA CYS A 509 93.82 -3.17 -19.77
C CYS A 509 94.35 -2.22 -20.86
N LEU A 510 93.53 -1.99 -21.88
CA LEU A 510 93.77 -1.04 -22.96
C LEU A 510 92.48 -0.23 -23.13
N PRO A 511 92.50 1.11 -22.95
CA PRO A 511 91.29 1.92 -23.06
C PRO A 511 90.71 1.78 -24.47
N GLN A 512 89.45 1.39 -24.53
CA GLN A 512 88.64 1.35 -25.75
C GLN A 512 87.88 2.68 -25.98
N SER A 513 87.82 3.52 -24.95
CA SER A 513 87.08 4.78 -24.88
C SER A 513 87.73 5.73 -23.87
N ASP A 514 87.26 6.99 -23.84
CA ASP A 514 87.59 8.00 -22.81
C ASP A 514 86.53 8.02 -21.66
N TYR A 515 85.64 7.02 -21.63
CA TYR A 515 84.55 6.80 -20.66
C TYR A 515 84.04 5.34 -20.79
N GLU A 516 83.52 4.72 -19.72
CA GLU A 516 83.02 3.34 -19.77
C GLU A 516 81.85 3.15 -20.77
N ILE A 517 82.02 2.20 -21.70
CA ILE A 517 81.15 1.94 -22.86
C ILE A 517 80.23 0.73 -22.70
N ASN A 518 80.50 -0.16 -21.73
CA ASN A 518 79.75 -1.38 -21.49
C ASN A 518 79.72 -1.76 -20.00
N CYS A 519 78.79 -1.14 -19.28
CA CYS A 519 78.59 -1.26 -17.84
C CYS A 519 78.11 -2.65 -17.33
N SER A 520 78.47 -3.75 -18.00
CA SER A 520 77.94 -5.09 -17.72
C SER A 520 78.82 -6.28 -18.15
N ASP A 521 80.04 -6.07 -18.65
CA ASP A 521 80.89 -7.15 -19.18
C ASP A 521 82.13 -7.53 -18.34
N GLY A 522 82.21 -7.05 -17.10
CA GLY A 522 83.24 -7.46 -16.14
C GLY A 522 84.60 -6.86 -16.44
N LYS A 523 84.63 -5.71 -17.12
CA LYS A 523 85.84 -5.00 -17.53
C LYS A 523 85.82 -3.54 -17.08
N ASP A 524 86.99 -2.97 -17.25
CA ASP A 524 87.39 -1.59 -17.09
C ASP A 524 87.76 -1.15 -18.51
N ASN A 525 86.85 -0.50 -19.24
CA ASN A 525 87.01 -0.28 -20.69
C ASN A 525 87.60 1.11 -21.03
N ASP A 526 87.84 1.99 -20.05
CA ASP A 526 88.66 3.20 -20.16
C ASP A 526 89.94 3.16 -19.27
N CYS A 527 90.09 2.11 -18.43
CA CYS A 527 91.25 1.85 -17.57
C CYS A 527 91.41 2.85 -16.40
N ASP A 528 90.31 3.40 -15.89
CA ASP A 528 90.21 4.23 -14.67
C ASP A 528 90.55 3.44 -13.38
N GLY A 529 90.17 2.15 -13.33
CA GLY A 529 90.30 1.27 -12.17
C GLY A 529 88.97 0.86 -11.52
N ALA A 530 87.85 1.42 -11.96
CA ALA A 530 86.51 0.90 -11.73
C ALA A 530 86.10 -0.16 -12.78
N THR A 531 84.94 -0.80 -12.60
CA THR A 531 84.38 -1.79 -13.52
C THR A 531 82.85 -1.81 -13.44
N ASP A 532 82.16 -1.93 -14.57
CA ASP A 532 80.70 -2.03 -14.63
C ASP A 532 80.00 -0.98 -13.73
N CYS A 533 79.04 -1.39 -12.89
CA CYS A 533 78.30 -0.51 -11.99
C CYS A 533 79.08 0.03 -10.77
N ALA A 534 80.38 -0.24 -10.66
CA ALA A 534 81.26 0.50 -9.75
C ALA A 534 81.80 1.79 -10.39
N ASP A 535 81.66 1.95 -11.70
CA ASP A 535 82.17 3.07 -12.48
C ASP A 535 81.29 4.34 -12.37
N PRO A 536 81.87 5.55 -12.23
CA PRO A 536 81.12 6.80 -12.15
C PRO A 536 80.32 7.18 -13.40
N ASP A 537 80.80 6.88 -14.60
CA ASP A 537 80.12 7.17 -15.87
C ASP A 537 78.99 6.16 -16.15
N CYS A 538 79.12 4.94 -15.63
CA CYS A 538 78.02 3.96 -15.55
C CYS A 538 76.85 4.35 -14.61
N SER A 539 76.95 5.44 -13.85
CA SER A 539 75.90 5.91 -12.92
C SER A 539 74.52 6.19 -13.55
N LYS A 540 74.40 6.20 -14.88
CA LYS A 540 73.15 6.37 -15.64
C LYS A 540 72.72 5.11 -16.42
N TYR A 541 73.52 4.05 -16.40
CA TYR A 541 73.22 2.82 -17.13
C TYR A 541 72.10 2.04 -16.41
N PRO A 542 71.08 1.51 -17.10
CA PRO A 542 69.88 0.97 -16.45
C PRO A 542 70.14 -0.10 -15.39
N ASP A 543 71.06 -1.04 -15.66
CA ASP A 543 71.40 -2.13 -14.74
C ASP A 543 72.18 -1.66 -13.49
N CYS A 544 72.74 -0.45 -13.51
CA CYS A 544 73.53 0.14 -12.44
C CYS A 544 72.74 1.08 -11.52
N ILE A 545 71.47 1.34 -11.83
CA ILE A 545 70.58 2.10 -10.95
C ILE A 545 70.19 1.18 -9.77
N PRO A 546 70.42 1.56 -8.51
CA PRO A 546 70.08 0.72 -7.37
C PRO A 546 68.59 0.44 -7.32
N LYS A 547 68.22 -0.83 -7.12
CA LYS A 547 66.83 -1.28 -7.03
C LYS A 547 66.24 -0.90 -5.68
N ILE A 548 65.31 0.05 -5.70
CA ILE A 548 64.63 0.62 -4.53
C ILE A 548 63.16 0.20 -4.61
N PRO A 549 62.74 -0.88 -3.93
CA PRO A 549 61.32 -1.17 -3.74
C PRO A 549 60.71 -0.12 -2.80
N SER A 550 59.53 0.39 -3.14
CA SER A 550 58.75 1.26 -2.27
C SER A 550 57.30 1.36 -2.76
N PHE A 551 56.31 1.39 -1.87
CA PHE A 551 54.92 1.60 -2.25
C PHE A 551 54.12 2.32 -1.17
N ASN A 552 53.10 3.06 -1.58
CA ASN A 552 52.08 3.60 -0.68
C ASN A 552 50.73 2.91 -0.93
N PHE A 553 50.09 2.43 0.13
CA PHE A 553 48.72 1.91 0.12
C PHE A 553 47.78 2.94 0.74
N THR A 554 46.61 3.16 0.13
CA THR A 554 45.54 4.02 0.64
C THR A 554 44.18 3.35 0.42
N ILE A 555 43.19 3.73 1.23
CA ILE A 555 41.80 3.28 1.10
C ILE A 555 40.91 4.51 0.86
N SER A 556 39.81 4.33 0.11
CA SER A 556 38.92 5.45 -0.26
C SER A 556 38.19 6.08 0.93
N GLN A 557 38.01 5.35 2.03
CA GLN A 557 37.36 5.83 3.25
C GLN A 557 37.85 5.07 4.49
N ASN A 558 37.94 5.77 5.62
CA ASN A 558 38.46 5.23 6.88
C ASN A 558 37.36 4.72 7.84
N GLU A 559 36.09 5.00 7.52
CA GLU A 559 34.91 4.54 8.24
C GLU A 559 33.83 4.15 7.23
N ILE A 560 33.06 3.10 7.53
CA ILE A 560 31.96 2.60 6.69
C ILE A 560 30.84 2.05 7.56
N GLU A 561 29.60 2.35 7.19
CA GLU A 561 28.40 1.81 7.85
C GLU A 561 27.82 0.66 7.02
N ILE A 562 27.60 -0.51 7.64
CA ILE A 562 27.11 -1.72 6.96
C ILE A 562 26.04 -2.39 7.84
N ILE A 563 24.92 -2.76 7.23
CA ILE A 563 23.81 -3.45 7.89
C ILE A 563 24.13 -4.95 8.04
N GLN A 564 23.71 -5.60 9.14
CA GLN A 564 23.87 -7.05 9.32
C GLN A 564 23.31 -7.86 8.13
N GLY A 565 24.09 -8.81 7.62
CA GLY A 565 23.76 -9.66 6.47
C GLY A 565 24.02 -9.02 5.10
N MET A 566 24.64 -7.84 5.05
CA MET A 566 24.89 -7.08 3.81
C MET A 566 26.38 -6.98 3.46
N ASN A 567 26.62 -6.57 2.21
CA ASN A 567 27.95 -6.30 1.66
C ASN A 567 28.12 -4.81 1.39
N ALA A 568 29.36 -4.33 1.47
CA ALA A 568 29.77 -3.03 0.94
C ALA A 568 31.18 -3.14 0.34
N THR A 569 31.49 -2.27 -0.63
CA THR A 569 32.79 -2.28 -1.34
C THR A 569 33.48 -0.94 -1.12
N ILE A 570 34.79 -0.99 -0.80
CA ILE A 570 35.67 0.19 -0.80
C ILE A 570 36.73 0.03 -1.90
N ILE A 571 37.37 1.13 -2.30
CA ILE A 571 38.53 1.07 -3.20
C ILE A 571 39.81 1.06 -2.35
N GLY A 572 40.65 0.06 -2.58
CA GLY A 572 42.07 0.10 -2.21
C GLY A 572 42.89 0.60 -3.39
N SER A 573 43.79 1.54 -3.13
CA SER A 573 44.71 2.11 -4.12
C SER A 573 46.15 1.86 -3.68
N ILE A 574 47.00 1.33 -4.57
CA ILE A 574 48.44 1.20 -4.32
C ILE A 574 49.20 1.94 -5.40
N PHE A 575 50.19 2.73 -4.99
CA PHE A 575 51.11 3.43 -5.89
C PHE A 575 52.55 2.96 -5.64
N ASN A 576 53.23 2.56 -6.73
CA ASN A 576 54.63 2.17 -6.70
C ASN A 576 55.52 3.42 -6.68
N LEU A 577 56.22 3.63 -5.56
CA LEU A 577 57.17 4.72 -5.36
C LEU A 577 58.61 4.30 -5.74
N GLY A 578 58.81 3.02 -6.06
CA GLY A 578 60.08 2.44 -6.45
C GLY A 578 60.38 2.49 -7.95
N ASN A 579 61.52 1.91 -8.32
CA ASN A 579 62.02 1.76 -9.69
C ASN A 579 62.08 0.28 -10.14
N ILE A 580 61.30 -0.59 -9.49
CA ILE A 580 61.13 -1.99 -9.88
C ILE A 580 59.66 -2.39 -9.79
N ASP A 581 59.25 -3.39 -10.57
CA ASP A 581 57.94 -4.00 -10.45
C ASP A 581 57.79 -4.74 -9.12
N LEU A 582 56.63 -4.62 -8.49
CA LEU A 582 56.32 -5.23 -7.20
C LEU A 582 55.25 -6.31 -7.36
N ASN A 583 55.41 -7.45 -6.67
CA ASN A 583 54.39 -8.48 -6.54
C ASN A 583 53.88 -8.49 -5.10
N LEU A 584 52.67 -7.98 -4.88
CA LEU A 584 52.16 -7.62 -3.56
C LEU A 584 51.20 -8.69 -3.02
N GLU A 585 51.42 -9.04 -1.75
CA GLU A 585 50.60 -10.01 -1.01
C GLU A 585 49.77 -9.29 0.06
N PRO A 586 48.42 -9.32 -0.02
CA PRO A 586 47.55 -8.75 1.01
C PRO A 586 47.30 -9.72 2.17
N GLU A 587 47.46 -9.23 3.39
CA GLU A 587 47.06 -9.86 4.65
C GLU A 587 45.92 -9.06 5.29
N ILE A 588 44.97 -9.78 5.90
CA ILE A 588 43.80 -9.17 6.54
C ILE A 588 43.80 -9.58 8.02
N TYR A 589 43.67 -8.61 8.91
CA TYR A 589 43.52 -8.83 10.34
C TYR A 589 42.31 -8.04 10.87
N ALA A 590 41.62 -8.60 11.86
CA ALA A 590 40.58 -7.90 12.61
C ALA A 590 40.72 -8.28 14.08
N GLU A 591 40.73 -7.30 14.99
CA GLU A 591 40.76 -7.57 16.44
C GLU A 591 39.50 -8.31 16.92
N LYS A 592 38.42 -8.23 16.14
CA LYS A 592 37.10 -8.80 16.41
C LYS A 592 36.48 -9.26 15.08
N ASN A 593 36.06 -10.52 15.00
CA ASN A 593 35.56 -11.16 13.78
C ASN A 593 34.15 -10.65 13.38
N CYS A 594 34.03 -9.42 12.89
CA CYS A 594 32.76 -8.85 12.43
C CYS A 594 32.31 -9.33 11.05
N CYS A 595 33.29 -9.63 10.20
CA CYS A 595 33.17 -9.46 8.77
C CYS A 595 34.03 -10.47 8.01
N SER A 596 33.52 -10.97 6.89
CA SER A 596 34.35 -11.55 5.83
C SER A 596 34.88 -10.44 4.94
N ILE A 597 36.12 -10.56 4.45
CA ILE A 597 36.74 -9.56 3.57
C ILE A 597 37.42 -10.26 2.41
N ILE A 598 37.12 -9.83 1.19
CA ILE A 598 37.61 -10.41 -0.05
C ILE A 598 38.34 -9.33 -0.84
N ILE A 599 39.58 -9.64 -1.23
CA ILE A 599 40.53 -8.80 -1.98
C ILE A 599 41.08 -9.65 -3.12
N LEU A 600 41.45 -9.04 -4.26
CA LEU A 600 42.17 -9.76 -5.31
C LEU A 600 43.52 -10.27 -4.78
N SER A 601 43.81 -11.54 -5.02
CA SER A 601 45.10 -12.16 -4.72
C SER A 601 46.14 -11.85 -5.79
N ASN A 602 47.38 -11.64 -5.33
CA ASN A 602 48.59 -11.39 -6.13
C ASN A 602 48.48 -10.17 -7.07
N LEU A 603 48.72 -8.98 -6.53
CA LEU A 603 48.73 -7.73 -7.29
C LEU A 603 50.14 -7.46 -7.83
N THR A 604 50.34 -7.62 -9.14
CA THR A 604 51.56 -7.16 -9.83
C THR A 604 51.44 -5.69 -10.22
N LEU A 605 52.39 -4.86 -9.76
CA LEU A 605 52.37 -3.41 -9.94
C LEU A 605 53.67 -2.93 -10.58
N PRO A 606 53.64 -2.49 -11.85
CA PRO A 606 54.84 -2.02 -12.57
C PRO A 606 55.51 -0.80 -11.92
N GLU A 607 56.76 -0.50 -12.31
CA GLU A 607 57.44 0.70 -11.84
C GLU A 607 56.61 1.99 -12.07
N LYS A 608 56.55 2.85 -11.04
CA LYS A 608 55.82 4.13 -11.03
C LYS A 608 54.31 4.05 -11.38
N ALA A 609 53.72 2.86 -11.38
CA ALA A 609 52.30 2.66 -11.68
C ALA A 609 51.41 2.77 -10.42
N SER A 610 50.12 3.05 -10.65
CA SER A 610 49.04 2.94 -9.66
C SER A 610 48.07 1.82 -10.04
N ILE A 611 47.56 1.08 -9.06
CA ILE A 611 46.44 0.15 -9.24
C ILE A 611 45.36 0.41 -8.19
N ASP A 612 44.12 0.52 -8.67
CA ASP A 612 42.91 0.55 -7.85
C ASP A 612 42.22 -0.81 -7.93
N PHE A 613 41.73 -1.31 -6.79
CA PHE A 613 41.03 -2.59 -6.71
C PHE A 613 39.90 -2.55 -5.67
N PRO A 614 38.80 -3.28 -5.91
CA PRO A 614 37.72 -3.40 -4.93
C PRO A 614 38.15 -4.27 -3.75
N ILE A 615 37.79 -3.81 -2.55
CA ILE A 615 37.85 -4.57 -1.30
C ILE A 615 36.41 -4.76 -0.86
N LEU A 616 35.91 -5.99 -0.92
CA LEU A 616 34.55 -6.35 -0.55
C LEU A 616 34.49 -6.72 0.93
N ILE A 617 33.71 -5.99 1.72
CA ILE A 617 33.48 -6.21 3.14
C ILE A 617 32.04 -6.73 3.31
N HIS A 618 31.89 -7.89 3.93
CA HIS A 618 30.62 -8.59 4.15
C HIS A 618 30.41 -8.79 5.65
N VAL A 619 29.33 -8.23 6.20
CA VAL A 619 28.99 -8.34 7.63
C VAL A 619 28.00 -9.47 7.83
N TYR A 620 28.35 -10.45 8.66
CA TYR A 620 27.48 -11.59 8.90
C TYR A 620 26.14 -11.21 9.56
N SER A 621 25.05 -11.88 9.20
CA SER A 621 23.71 -11.70 9.77
C SER A 621 23.64 -11.88 11.29
N PHE A 622 24.62 -12.57 11.89
CA PHE A 622 24.71 -12.81 13.33
C PHE A 622 25.73 -11.91 14.07
N THR A 623 26.44 -11.01 13.36
CA THR A 623 27.39 -10.07 13.99
C THR A 623 26.65 -9.07 14.88
N GLU A 624 27.18 -8.79 16.07
CA GLU A 624 26.56 -7.83 17.00
C GLU A 624 26.61 -6.39 16.46
N VAL A 625 25.69 -5.54 16.92
CA VAL A 625 25.60 -4.12 16.51
C VAL A 625 26.67 -3.32 17.26
N GLY A 626 27.54 -2.62 16.54
CA GLY A 626 28.65 -1.88 17.16
C GLY A 626 29.76 -1.46 16.19
N GLU A 627 30.83 -0.88 16.75
CA GLU A 627 32.02 -0.47 16.01
C GLU A 627 33.13 -1.53 16.08
N TYR A 628 33.67 -1.87 14.92
CA TYR A 628 34.73 -2.86 14.72
C TYR A 628 35.90 -2.24 13.97
N LEU A 629 37.13 -2.56 14.37
CA LEU A 629 38.34 -2.13 13.68
C LEU A 629 38.92 -3.29 12.87
N VAL A 630 39.24 -3.00 11.61
CA VAL A 630 39.76 -3.95 10.63
C VAL A 630 41.06 -3.38 10.07
N ASP A 631 42.15 -4.16 10.15
CA ASP A 631 43.46 -3.79 9.63
C ASP A 631 43.72 -4.50 8.29
N LEU A 632 43.85 -3.69 7.24
CA LEU A 632 44.22 -4.11 5.90
C LEU A 632 45.73 -3.90 5.75
N LYS A 633 46.47 -4.99 5.57
CA LYS A 633 47.94 -4.97 5.51
C LYS A 633 48.42 -5.48 4.16
N ILE A 634 49.33 -4.78 3.51
CA ILE A 634 49.91 -5.20 2.23
C ILE A 634 51.42 -5.29 2.38
N LYS A 635 52.02 -6.35 1.82
CA LYS A 635 53.45 -6.66 1.95
C LYS A 635 54.15 -6.81 0.60
N PHE A 636 55.45 -6.49 0.61
CA PHE A 636 56.43 -6.85 -0.41
C PHE A 636 57.76 -7.19 0.30
N GLU A 637 58.15 -8.47 0.31
CA GLU A 637 59.34 -8.97 1.01
C GLU A 637 59.43 -8.53 2.50
N SER A 638 60.11 -7.42 2.78
CA SER A 638 60.29 -6.82 4.11
C SER A 638 59.60 -5.47 4.29
N LEU A 639 58.99 -4.93 3.23
CA LEU A 639 58.17 -3.72 3.26
C LEU A 639 56.72 -4.09 3.58
N GLU A 640 56.09 -3.30 4.44
CA GLU A 640 54.69 -3.44 4.78
C GLU A 640 54.00 -2.08 4.94
N ASN A 641 52.73 -2.02 4.57
CA ASN A 641 51.90 -0.83 4.72
C ASN A 641 50.51 -1.24 5.23
N LEU A 642 50.05 -0.60 6.30
CA LEU A 642 48.83 -0.97 7.03
C LEU A 642 47.84 0.20 7.03
N ARG A 643 46.55 -0.09 6.78
CA ARG A 643 45.44 0.86 6.89
C ARG A 643 44.31 0.23 7.69
N SER A 644 43.91 0.89 8.76
CA SER A 644 42.74 0.51 9.56
C SER A 644 41.48 1.16 8.98
N ILE A 645 40.41 0.38 8.82
CA ILE A 645 39.05 0.89 8.56
C ILE A 645 38.14 0.56 9.74
N LYS A 646 37.32 1.54 10.16
CA LYS A 646 36.26 1.30 11.13
C LYS A 646 35.00 0.82 10.39
N VAL A 647 34.55 -0.39 10.69
CA VAL A 647 33.26 -0.93 10.22
C VAL A 647 32.24 -0.74 11.34
N LYS A 648 31.22 0.08 11.07
CA LYS A 648 30.08 0.31 11.96
C LYS A 648 28.93 -0.61 11.53
N VAL A 649 28.69 -1.65 12.32
CA VAL A 649 27.63 -2.63 12.07
C VAL A 649 26.30 -2.10 12.60
N VAL A 650 25.29 -2.05 11.74
CA VAL A 650 23.95 -1.52 12.04
C VAL A 650 22.89 -2.61 12.07
N GLU A 651 21.94 -2.46 13.01
CA GLU A 651 20.82 -3.35 13.21
C GLU A 651 19.98 -3.56 11.94
N ASN A 652 19.83 -4.79 11.50
CA ASN A 652 18.90 -5.15 10.44
C ASN A 652 17.50 -5.37 11.03
N LYS A 653 16.56 -4.48 10.69
CA LYS A 653 15.17 -4.50 11.20
C LYS A 653 14.43 -5.82 10.96
N ILE A 654 14.78 -6.59 9.93
CA ILE A 654 14.21 -7.91 9.69
C ILE A 654 14.72 -8.91 10.74
N ILE A 655 16.03 -8.93 10.97
CA ILE A 655 16.70 -9.82 11.92
C ILE A 655 16.25 -9.50 13.35
N SER A 656 16.22 -8.23 13.75
CA SER A 656 15.79 -7.84 15.09
C SER A 656 14.28 -8.04 15.33
N TYR A 657 13.44 -7.88 14.31
CA TYR A 657 12.03 -8.28 14.39
C TYR A 657 11.89 -9.79 14.66
N ILE A 658 12.57 -10.63 13.88
CA ILE A 658 12.50 -12.10 14.02
C ILE A 658 12.98 -12.54 15.41
N LEU A 659 14.12 -12.01 15.87
CA LEU A 659 14.71 -12.38 17.15
C LEU A 659 13.89 -11.86 18.33
N ASN A 660 13.56 -10.57 18.35
CA ASN A 660 13.05 -9.87 19.54
C ASN A 660 11.53 -9.57 19.48
N SER A 661 11.08 -8.87 18.44
CA SER A 661 9.70 -8.33 18.40
C SER A 661 8.62 -9.39 18.18
N LEU A 662 8.94 -10.43 17.39
CA LEU A 662 7.99 -11.46 16.97
C LEU A 662 7.44 -12.29 18.14
N ASP A 663 8.21 -12.51 19.21
CA ASP A 663 7.69 -13.27 20.37
C ASP A 663 6.64 -12.48 21.16
N LEU A 664 6.77 -11.15 21.24
CA LEU A 664 5.78 -10.27 21.87
C LEU A 664 4.48 -10.21 21.04
N GLU A 665 4.61 -10.13 19.72
CA GLU A 665 3.47 -10.17 18.79
C GLU A 665 2.74 -11.52 18.86
N LEU A 666 3.47 -12.63 18.90
CA LEU A 666 2.91 -13.97 19.08
C LEU A 666 2.31 -14.20 20.47
N GLN A 667 2.89 -13.66 21.55
CA GLN A 667 2.28 -13.74 22.88
C GLN A 667 0.92 -13.05 22.88
N LYS A 668 0.86 -11.79 22.45
CA LYS A 668 -0.38 -11.00 22.38
C LYS A 668 -1.44 -11.71 21.54
N LEU A 669 -1.06 -12.26 20.37
CA LEU A 669 -1.97 -12.98 19.49
C LEU A 669 -2.54 -14.26 20.14
N ASN A 670 -1.75 -14.97 20.96
CA ASN A 670 -2.25 -16.12 21.72
C ASN A 670 -3.21 -15.69 22.84
N GLU A 671 -2.93 -14.60 23.55
CA GLU A 671 -3.81 -14.06 24.58
C GLU A 671 -5.17 -13.64 23.99
N GLU A 672 -5.17 -12.92 22.87
CA GLU A 672 -6.39 -12.54 22.14
C GLU A 672 -7.20 -13.75 21.66
N LEU A 673 -6.54 -14.80 21.13
CA LEU A 673 -7.19 -16.02 20.67
C LEU A 673 -7.85 -16.81 21.82
N ASN A 674 -7.22 -16.87 22.99
CA ASN A 674 -7.76 -17.59 24.15
C ASN A 674 -9.12 -17.02 24.63
N ASP A 675 -9.40 -15.74 24.38
CA ASP A 675 -10.72 -15.15 24.68
C ASP A 675 -11.83 -15.59 23.72
N PHE A 676 -11.53 -16.02 22.50
CA PHE A 676 -12.52 -16.66 21.62
C PHE A 676 -12.82 -18.09 22.09
N GLU A 677 -11.80 -18.83 22.53
CA GLU A 677 -11.94 -20.19 23.09
C GLU A 677 -12.79 -20.18 24.38
N ARG A 678 -12.57 -19.20 25.27
CA ARG A 678 -13.39 -18.96 26.48
C ARG A 678 -14.89 -18.78 26.18
N VAL A 679 -15.23 -18.17 25.05
CA VAL A 679 -16.62 -17.92 24.62
C VAL A 679 -17.22 -19.16 23.91
N GLY A 680 -16.42 -20.19 23.64
CA GLY A 680 -16.84 -21.44 22.99
C GLY A 680 -16.78 -21.39 21.46
N ILE A 681 -15.89 -20.57 20.90
CA ILE A 681 -15.62 -20.52 19.45
C ILE A 681 -14.43 -21.43 19.13
N ASP A 682 -14.63 -22.34 18.17
CA ASP A 682 -13.53 -23.15 17.61
C ASP A 682 -12.55 -22.24 16.86
N ILE A 683 -11.29 -22.30 17.28
CA ILE A 683 -10.13 -21.57 16.73
C ILE A 683 -8.97 -22.53 16.38
N LEU A 684 -9.20 -23.85 16.34
CA LEU A 684 -8.14 -24.85 16.24
C LEU A 684 -7.28 -24.69 14.97
N TYR A 685 -7.87 -24.23 13.88
CA TYR A 685 -7.16 -23.87 12.64
C TYR A 685 -6.22 -22.65 12.83
N LEU A 686 -6.67 -21.61 13.54
CA LEU A 686 -5.87 -20.41 13.83
C LEU A 686 -4.72 -20.73 14.80
N ARG A 687 -4.97 -21.56 15.82
CA ARG A 687 -3.90 -22.04 16.71
C ARG A 687 -2.86 -22.86 15.94
N ARG A 688 -3.26 -23.69 14.97
CA ARG A 688 -2.29 -24.37 14.08
C ARG A 688 -1.47 -23.38 13.24
N LYS A 689 -2.10 -22.33 12.69
CA LYS A 689 -1.38 -21.26 11.97
C LYS A 689 -0.35 -20.52 12.85
N VAL A 690 -0.65 -20.32 14.13
CA VAL A 690 0.30 -19.76 15.11
C VAL A 690 1.49 -20.71 15.37
N GLU A 691 1.28 -22.03 15.40
CA GLU A 691 2.40 -22.99 15.45
C GLU A 691 3.20 -23.04 14.14
N GLU A 692 2.55 -22.93 12.97
CA GLU A 692 3.23 -22.81 11.66
C GLU A 692 4.18 -21.60 11.64
N ILE A 693 3.78 -20.44 12.20
CA ILE A 693 4.65 -19.25 12.33
C ILE A 693 5.86 -19.51 13.25
N LYS A 694 5.70 -20.25 14.34
CA LYS A 694 6.82 -20.61 15.24
C LYS A 694 7.86 -21.50 14.55
N VAL A 695 7.42 -22.41 13.67
CA VAL A 695 8.34 -23.24 12.86
C VAL A 695 9.13 -22.35 11.90
N LEU A 696 8.46 -21.44 11.18
CA LEU A 696 9.12 -20.48 10.28
C LEU A 696 10.13 -19.59 11.04
N LYS A 697 9.84 -19.15 12.28
CA LYS A 697 10.82 -18.46 13.13
C LYS A 697 12.05 -19.31 13.41
N MET A 698 11.88 -20.60 13.74
CA MET A 698 13.01 -21.50 13.97
C MET A 698 13.84 -21.77 12.71
N GLU A 699 13.26 -21.66 11.52
CA GLU A 699 13.96 -21.80 10.24
C GLU A 699 14.70 -20.51 9.87
N ALA A 700 14.09 -19.35 10.08
CA ALA A 700 14.75 -18.05 9.97
C ALA A 700 15.96 -17.89 10.91
N ILE A 701 15.88 -18.39 12.16
CA ILE A 701 17.02 -18.39 13.09
C ILE A 701 18.17 -19.26 12.57
N LYS A 702 17.89 -20.40 11.94
CA LYS A 702 18.92 -21.23 11.29
C LYS A 702 19.49 -20.54 10.04
N ALA A 703 18.70 -19.73 9.34
CA ALA A 703 19.14 -18.92 8.20
C ALA A 703 20.11 -17.81 8.64
N ILE A 704 19.79 -17.09 9.73
CA ILE A 704 20.68 -16.11 10.38
C ILE A 704 22.03 -16.75 10.74
N GLN A 705 22.02 -17.96 11.32
CA GLN A 705 23.26 -18.70 11.67
C GLN A 705 24.05 -19.23 10.47
N LYS A 706 23.45 -19.28 9.28
CA LYS A 706 24.10 -19.67 8.01
C LYS A 706 24.49 -18.49 7.13
N ASP A 707 24.03 -17.30 7.50
CA ASP A 707 24.11 -16.06 6.73
C ASP A 707 23.42 -16.09 5.36
N ASP A 708 22.32 -16.85 5.24
CA ASP A 708 21.50 -16.91 4.03
C ASP A 708 20.47 -15.77 4.01
N PHE A 709 20.92 -14.56 3.64
CA PHE A 709 20.07 -13.37 3.71
C PHE A 709 18.80 -13.45 2.84
N ASN A 710 18.87 -14.11 1.69
CA ASN A 710 17.71 -14.31 0.82
C ASN A 710 16.64 -15.18 1.51
N PHE A 711 17.05 -16.28 2.13
CA PHE A 711 16.14 -17.16 2.86
C PHE A 711 15.59 -16.50 4.14
N ILE A 712 16.36 -15.64 4.82
CA ILE A 712 15.85 -14.81 5.94
C ILE A 712 14.67 -13.92 5.46
N VAL A 713 14.82 -13.25 4.32
CA VAL A 713 13.78 -12.37 3.74
C VAL A 713 12.53 -13.17 3.31
N GLU A 714 12.71 -14.37 2.75
CA GLU A 714 11.59 -15.27 2.40
C GLU A 714 10.79 -15.71 3.64
N MET A 715 11.50 -16.14 4.70
CA MET A 715 10.86 -16.54 5.95
C MET A 715 10.16 -15.36 6.64
N TYR A 716 10.75 -14.16 6.63
CA TYR A 716 10.11 -12.94 7.15
C TYR A 716 8.78 -12.63 6.45
N ARG A 717 8.75 -12.67 5.11
CA ARG A 717 7.52 -12.47 4.32
C ARG A 717 6.46 -13.52 4.66
N SER A 718 6.87 -14.77 4.77
CA SER A 718 6.00 -15.89 5.15
C SER A 718 5.44 -15.77 6.57
N ILE A 719 6.25 -15.28 7.52
CA ILE A 719 5.82 -15.00 8.90
C ILE A 719 4.74 -13.92 8.91
N LYS A 720 4.99 -12.75 8.30
CA LYS A 720 4.01 -11.66 8.30
C LYS A 720 2.72 -12.02 7.58
N SER A 721 2.79 -12.62 6.40
CA SER A 721 1.59 -13.07 5.66
C SER A 721 0.70 -14.03 6.47
N ASN A 722 1.29 -14.94 7.28
CA ASN A 722 0.51 -15.80 8.17
C ASN A 722 -0.07 -15.05 9.38
N ILE A 723 0.63 -14.04 9.94
CA ILE A 723 0.11 -13.18 11.01
C ILE A 723 -1.09 -12.36 10.52
N ASP A 724 -0.97 -11.73 9.36
CA ASP A 724 -2.01 -10.91 8.74
C ASP A 724 -3.26 -11.75 8.43
N TYR A 725 -3.06 -12.99 7.94
CA TYR A 725 -4.13 -13.96 7.75
C TYR A 725 -4.86 -14.29 9.07
N VAL A 726 -4.12 -14.58 10.16
CA VAL A 726 -4.74 -14.90 11.45
C VAL A 726 -5.50 -13.68 12.02
N ASN A 727 -4.99 -12.46 11.83
CA ASN A 727 -5.69 -11.23 12.20
C ASN A 727 -7.00 -11.04 11.40
N SER A 728 -6.97 -11.24 10.08
CA SER A 728 -8.17 -11.14 9.23
C SER A 728 -9.26 -12.16 9.62
N GLU A 729 -8.90 -13.40 9.94
CA GLU A 729 -9.88 -14.41 10.40
C GLU A 729 -10.38 -14.13 11.82
N LYS A 730 -9.52 -13.62 12.71
CA LYS A 730 -9.89 -13.18 14.07
C LYS A 730 -10.95 -12.07 14.04
N GLU A 731 -10.85 -11.12 13.11
CA GLU A 731 -11.86 -10.06 12.91
C GLU A 731 -13.20 -10.62 12.44
N LYS A 732 -13.21 -11.56 11.48
CA LYS A 732 -14.43 -12.25 11.01
C LYS A 732 -15.13 -13.02 12.15
N LEU A 733 -14.36 -13.54 13.12
CA LEU A 733 -14.89 -14.17 14.33
C LEU A 733 -15.42 -13.16 15.37
N GLY A 734 -15.10 -11.87 15.28
CA GLY A 734 -15.53 -10.84 16.23
C GLY A 734 -17.05 -10.74 16.37
N PHE A 735 -17.79 -10.71 15.26
CA PHE A 735 -19.26 -10.73 15.28
C PHE A 735 -19.82 -12.02 15.90
N LYS A 736 -19.18 -13.16 15.68
CA LYS A 736 -19.55 -14.45 16.29
C LYS A 736 -19.32 -14.43 17.81
N LYS A 737 -18.24 -13.81 18.29
CA LYS A 737 -17.94 -13.59 19.71
C LYS A 737 -19.05 -12.77 20.38
N PHE A 738 -19.36 -11.59 19.82
CA PHE A 738 -20.44 -10.72 20.29
C PHE A 738 -21.80 -11.45 20.41
N LEU A 739 -22.18 -12.24 19.40
CA LEU A 739 -23.42 -13.03 19.42
C LEU A 739 -23.43 -14.10 20.52
N TYR A 740 -22.32 -14.77 20.77
CA TYR A 740 -22.22 -15.83 21.79
C TYR A 740 -22.21 -15.28 23.22
N GLU A 741 -21.61 -14.11 23.43
CA GLU A 741 -21.62 -13.36 24.68
C GLU A 741 -23.04 -12.85 25.00
N ASN A 742 -23.73 -12.28 24.01
CA ASN A 742 -25.04 -11.62 24.20
C ASN A 742 -26.26 -12.52 23.95
N LYS A 743 -26.07 -13.81 23.64
CA LYS A 743 -27.12 -14.75 23.19
C LYS A 743 -28.42 -14.74 24.01
N TRP A 744 -28.32 -14.62 25.34
CA TRP A 744 -29.50 -14.60 26.22
C TRP A 744 -30.27 -13.28 26.14
N ASN A 745 -29.57 -12.14 26.07
CA ASN A 745 -30.19 -10.81 25.95
C ASN A 745 -30.93 -10.67 24.61
N ILE A 746 -30.27 -11.10 23.52
CA ILE A 746 -30.85 -11.09 22.16
C ILE A 746 -32.10 -11.99 22.10
N SER A 747 -32.02 -13.20 22.68
CA SER A 747 -33.17 -14.13 22.75
C SER A 747 -34.35 -13.54 23.52
N LEU A 748 -34.09 -12.88 24.67
CA LEU A 748 -35.12 -12.24 25.49
C LEU A 748 -35.82 -11.10 24.72
N GLN A 749 -35.06 -10.23 24.06
CA GLN A 749 -35.62 -9.13 23.24
C GLN A 749 -36.52 -9.67 22.12
N PHE A 750 -36.11 -10.76 21.44
CA PHE A 750 -36.91 -11.36 20.38
C PHE A 750 -38.25 -11.93 20.89
N CYS A 751 -38.25 -12.55 22.08
CA CYS A 751 -39.47 -13.00 22.75
C CYS A 751 -40.40 -11.84 23.13
N VAL A 752 -39.87 -10.73 23.65
CA VAL A 752 -40.65 -9.53 23.98
C VAL A 752 -41.26 -8.91 22.71
N ALA A 753 -40.48 -8.75 21.64
CA ALA A 753 -40.97 -8.21 20.37
C ALA A 753 -42.12 -9.04 19.77
N ALA A 754 -41.98 -10.37 19.75
CA ALA A 754 -43.02 -11.28 19.29
C ALA A 754 -44.32 -11.18 20.12
N PHE A 755 -44.22 -11.02 21.44
CA PHE A 755 -45.36 -10.85 22.34
C PHE A 755 -46.08 -9.50 22.13
N SER A 756 -45.31 -8.42 21.97
CA SER A 756 -45.85 -7.08 21.66
C SER A 756 -46.60 -7.06 20.33
N ILE A 757 -46.04 -7.65 19.26
CA ILE A 757 -46.70 -7.76 17.95
C ILE A 757 -48.04 -8.52 18.07
N TYR A 758 -48.09 -9.61 18.86
CA TYR A 758 -49.33 -10.34 19.12
C TYR A 758 -50.39 -9.47 19.81
N ILE A 759 -50.01 -8.75 20.88
CA ILE A 759 -50.94 -7.90 21.63
C ILE A 759 -51.47 -6.75 20.75
N ILE A 760 -50.61 -6.06 20.00
CA ILE A 760 -51.00 -4.95 19.12
C ILE A 760 -52.00 -5.45 18.07
N GLY A 761 -51.65 -6.52 17.33
CA GLY A 761 -52.46 -7.03 16.22
C GLY A 761 -53.78 -7.70 16.62
N TYR A 762 -53.78 -8.50 17.70
CA TYR A 762 -54.95 -9.32 18.09
C TYR A 762 -55.78 -8.77 19.26
N VAL A 763 -55.26 -7.78 20.00
CA VAL A 763 -55.97 -7.16 21.14
C VAL A 763 -56.21 -5.67 20.92
N ILE A 764 -55.15 -4.87 20.75
CA ILE A 764 -55.25 -3.41 20.77
C ILE A 764 -56.01 -2.88 19.55
N ILE A 765 -55.58 -3.19 18.33
CA ILE A 765 -56.22 -2.68 17.10
C ILE A 765 -57.72 -3.07 17.02
N PRO A 766 -58.12 -4.33 17.27
CA PRO A 766 -59.54 -4.69 17.31
C PRO A 766 -60.35 -4.01 18.42
N PHE A 767 -59.75 -3.80 19.60
CA PHE A 767 -60.40 -3.11 20.72
C PHE A 767 -60.58 -1.61 20.45
N ALA A 768 -59.59 -0.95 19.85
CA ALA A 768 -59.65 0.44 19.43
C ALA A 768 -60.76 0.64 18.38
N LYS A 769 -60.80 -0.20 17.34
CA LYS A 769 -61.86 -0.16 16.31
C LYS A 769 -63.26 -0.33 16.91
N LEU A 770 -63.47 -1.33 17.77
CA LEU A 770 -64.76 -1.51 18.45
C LEU A 770 -65.11 -0.32 19.37
N SER A 771 -64.12 0.34 19.97
CA SER A 771 -64.33 1.52 20.81
C SER A 771 -64.77 2.74 19.98
N ALA A 772 -64.14 2.98 18.84
CA ALA A 772 -64.54 4.03 17.89
C ALA A 772 -65.95 3.78 17.31
N GLU A 773 -66.29 2.53 16.96
CA GLU A 773 -67.64 2.17 16.53
C GLU A 773 -68.70 2.40 17.62
N ILE A 774 -68.38 2.10 18.90
CA ILE A 774 -69.28 2.41 20.04
C ILE A 774 -69.42 3.92 20.25
N ALA A 775 -68.32 4.68 20.14
CA ALA A 775 -68.35 6.14 20.30
C ALA A 775 -69.22 6.81 19.24
N LYS A 776 -69.06 6.43 17.96
CA LYS A 776 -69.87 6.93 16.84
C LYS A 776 -71.37 6.65 17.04
N LEU A 777 -71.73 5.41 17.39
CA LEU A 777 -73.12 5.05 17.70
C LEU A 777 -73.66 5.81 18.93
N SER A 778 -72.82 6.08 19.93
CA SER A 778 -73.23 6.83 21.12
C SER A 778 -73.44 8.32 20.84
N PHE A 779 -72.73 8.90 19.88
CA PHE A 779 -72.97 10.26 19.39
C PHE A 779 -74.25 10.32 18.55
N GLU A 780 -74.46 9.35 17.65
CA GLU A 780 -75.68 9.21 16.87
C GLU A 780 -76.92 9.10 17.77
N GLU A 781 -76.87 8.29 18.84
CA GLU A 781 -77.95 8.20 19.82
C GLU A 781 -78.26 9.56 20.48
N LYS A 782 -77.23 10.27 20.96
CA LYS A 782 -77.38 11.60 21.60
C LYS A 782 -78.02 12.60 20.64
N SER A 783 -77.53 12.66 19.39
CA SER A 783 -78.04 13.56 18.34
C SER A 783 -79.50 13.27 17.99
N LEU A 784 -79.86 11.99 17.82
CA LEU A 784 -81.25 11.60 17.55
C LEU A 784 -82.19 11.93 18.72
N VAL A 785 -81.75 11.73 19.96
CA VAL A 785 -82.51 12.11 21.17
C VAL A 785 -82.70 13.62 21.27
N GLN A 786 -81.65 14.42 21.07
CA GLN A 786 -81.75 15.89 21.04
C GLN A 786 -82.67 16.37 19.90
N SER A 787 -82.57 15.77 18.71
CA SER A 787 -83.43 16.07 17.56
C SER A 787 -84.91 15.76 17.85
N ARG A 788 -85.21 14.70 18.61
CA ARG A 788 -86.56 14.39 19.08
C ARG A 788 -87.07 15.45 20.07
N ILE A 789 -86.26 15.83 21.06
CA ILE A 789 -86.57 16.87 22.05
C ILE A 789 -86.77 18.25 21.38
N ALA A 790 -86.05 18.55 20.29
CA ALA A 790 -86.26 19.77 19.52
C ALA A 790 -87.63 19.79 18.82
N ALA A 791 -88.08 18.67 18.25
CA ALA A 791 -89.42 18.54 17.69
C ALA A 791 -90.53 18.64 18.75
N GLU A 792 -90.33 18.02 19.93
CA GLU A 792 -91.21 18.18 21.11
C GLU A 792 -91.36 19.67 21.46
N LYS A 793 -90.25 20.42 21.59
CA LYS A 793 -90.27 21.87 21.85
C LYS A 793 -90.98 22.67 20.76
N GLN A 794 -90.79 22.36 19.48
CA GLN A 794 -91.46 23.05 18.37
C GLN A 794 -92.98 22.86 18.41
N TYR A 795 -93.45 21.65 18.73
CA TYR A 795 -94.87 21.35 18.89
C TYR A 795 -95.50 22.10 20.08
N PHE A 796 -94.87 22.08 21.26
CA PHE A 796 -95.36 22.84 22.43
C PHE A 796 -95.37 24.36 22.21
N LEU A 797 -94.46 24.89 21.39
CA LEU A 797 -94.45 26.29 20.94
C LEU A 797 -95.42 26.59 19.79
N ARG A 798 -96.29 25.64 19.41
CA ARG A 798 -97.27 25.73 18.31
C ARG A 798 -96.65 26.10 16.94
N LYS A 799 -95.39 25.73 16.70
CA LYS A 799 -94.67 26.01 15.43
C LYS A 799 -94.90 24.95 14.35
N ILE A 800 -95.48 23.81 14.71
CA ILE A 800 -95.84 22.68 13.82
C ILE A 800 -97.17 22.07 14.27
N ASP A 801 -97.89 21.42 13.35
CA ASP A 801 -99.14 20.72 13.62
C ASP A 801 -98.93 19.31 14.22
N GLU A 802 -100.01 18.71 14.74
CA GLU A 802 -99.98 17.40 15.38
C GLU A 802 -99.66 16.24 14.41
N GLN A 803 -100.13 16.29 13.16
CA GLN A 803 -99.93 15.22 12.19
C GLN A 803 -98.47 15.18 11.72
N THR A 804 -97.87 16.35 11.51
CA THR A 804 -96.43 16.51 11.26
C THR A 804 -95.61 16.08 12.47
N PHE A 805 -95.98 16.51 13.67
CA PHE A 805 -95.30 16.13 14.91
C PHE A 805 -95.27 14.61 15.14
N ARG A 806 -96.40 13.92 15.03
CA ARG A 806 -96.50 12.46 15.20
C ARG A 806 -95.55 11.70 14.26
N LYS A 807 -95.55 12.04 12.95
CA LYS A 807 -94.65 11.44 11.96
C LYS A 807 -93.17 11.63 12.31
N ILE A 808 -92.78 12.82 12.81
CA ILE A 808 -91.40 13.10 13.22
C ILE A 808 -91.02 12.25 14.44
N ILE A 809 -91.89 12.15 15.45
CA ILE A 809 -91.62 11.38 16.67
C ILE A 809 -91.52 9.88 16.39
N GLU A 810 -92.44 9.31 15.62
CA GLU A 810 -92.42 7.89 15.25
C GLU A 810 -91.13 7.52 14.50
N GLY A 811 -90.76 8.31 13.49
CA GLY A 811 -89.52 8.12 12.73
C GLY A 811 -88.26 8.23 13.60
N LYS A 812 -88.18 9.25 14.46
CA LYS A 812 -87.02 9.46 15.35
C LYS A 812 -86.91 8.37 16.43
N GLN A 813 -88.03 7.96 17.02
CA GLN A 813 -88.04 6.92 18.06
C GLN A 813 -87.63 5.55 17.48
N ALA A 814 -88.05 5.21 16.26
CA ALA A 814 -87.59 4.01 15.56
C ALA A 814 -86.07 4.04 15.28
N GLN A 815 -85.52 5.19 14.87
CA GLN A 815 -84.08 5.38 14.68
C GLN A 815 -83.30 5.21 16.01
N ILE A 816 -83.75 5.83 17.10
CA ILE A 816 -83.13 5.71 18.43
C ILE A 816 -83.07 4.25 18.91
N LEU A 817 -84.16 3.49 18.73
CA LEU A 817 -84.21 2.07 19.12
C LEU A 817 -83.22 1.21 18.31
N LYS A 818 -83.09 1.47 17.00
CA LYS A 818 -82.13 0.77 16.12
C LYS A 818 -80.68 1.02 16.56
N VAL A 819 -80.31 2.29 16.80
CA VAL A 819 -78.95 2.67 17.23
C VAL A 819 -78.62 2.05 18.59
N ARG A 820 -79.56 2.08 19.56
CA ARG A 820 -79.39 1.45 20.88
C ARG A 820 -79.11 -0.05 20.80
N ALA A 821 -79.82 -0.77 19.94
CA ALA A 821 -79.60 -2.20 19.73
C ALA A 821 -78.19 -2.49 19.18
N SER A 822 -77.75 -1.75 18.16
CA SER A 822 -76.39 -1.85 17.61
C SER A 822 -75.31 -1.51 18.64
N LEU A 823 -75.53 -0.46 19.44
CA LEU A 823 -74.61 -0.01 20.49
C LEU A 823 -74.45 -1.05 21.61
N ALA A 824 -75.54 -1.69 22.03
CA ALA A 824 -75.51 -2.79 23.00
C ALA A 824 -74.74 -4.01 22.45
N LEU A 825 -74.98 -4.39 21.20
CA LEU A 825 -74.26 -5.49 20.53
C LEU A 825 -72.76 -5.21 20.45
N LYS A 826 -72.36 -3.98 20.06
CA LYS A 826 -70.95 -3.58 19.96
C LYS A 826 -70.25 -3.54 21.31
N LYS A 827 -70.91 -3.04 22.36
CA LYS A 827 -70.41 -3.11 23.75
C LYS A 827 -70.16 -4.56 24.20
N LYS A 828 -71.07 -5.50 23.87
CA LYS A 828 -70.86 -6.94 24.14
C LYS A 828 -69.66 -7.51 23.38
N GLN A 829 -69.56 -7.24 22.07
CA GLN A 829 -68.44 -7.69 21.23
C GLN A 829 -67.08 -7.24 21.79
N ARG A 830 -66.97 -5.99 22.26
CA ARG A 830 -65.73 -5.45 22.85
C ARG A 830 -65.31 -6.18 24.14
N ILE A 831 -66.26 -6.54 25.00
CA ILE A 831 -66.00 -7.27 26.25
C ILE A 831 -65.63 -8.73 25.97
N GLU A 832 -66.28 -9.38 25.00
CA GLU A 832 -65.92 -10.73 24.58
C GLU A 832 -64.53 -10.80 23.94
N LEU A 833 -64.10 -9.76 23.21
CA LEU A 833 -62.78 -9.71 22.59
C LEU A 833 -61.65 -9.78 23.63
N ILE A 834 -61.72 -8.94 24.68
CA ILE A 834 -60.81 -9.02 25.82
C ILE A 834 -60.84 -10.42 26.45
N LYS A 835 -62.02 -10.92 26.81
CA LYS A 835 -62.16 -12.20 27.52
C LYS A 835 -61.66 -13.42 26.73
N LYS A 836 -61.71 -13.37 25.38
CA LYS A 836 -61.24 -14.45 24.49
C LYS A 836 -59.76 -14.33 24.11
N ARG A 837 -59.18 -13.11 24.10
CA ARG A 837 -57.79 -12.87 23.65
C ARG A 837 -56.76 -12.71 24.77
N LEU A 838 -57.18 -12.30 25.96
CA LEU A 838 -56.29 -12.08 27.12
C LEU A 838 -56.39 -13.20 28.18
N ASN A 839 -57.18 -14.26 27.95
CA ASN A 839 -57.27 -15.42 28.85
C ASN A 839 -56.44 -16.60 28.30
N PRO A 840 -55.31 -17.00 28.94
CA PRO A 840 -54.45 -18.07 28.45
C PRO A 840 -55.14 -19.44 28.38
N PHE A 841 -56.15 -19.70 29.22
CA PHE A 841 -56.89 -20.97 29.20
C PHE A 841 -57.78 -21.13 27.96
N TYR A 842 -58.20 -20.04 27.30
CA TYR A 842 -58.99 -20.13 26.07
C TYR A 842 -58.15 -20.50 24.84
N ALA A 843 -56.88 -20.06 24.80
CA ALA A 843 -55.94 -20.46 23.74
C ALA A 843 -55.69 -21.98 23.76
N LEU A 844 -55.55 -22.57 24.96
CA LEU A 844 -55.43 -24.02 25.13
C LEU A 844 -56.72 -24.77 24.74
N LYS A 845 -57.90 -24.19 25.00
CA LYS A 845 -59.19 -24.86 24.77
C LYS A 845 -59.54 -25.05 23.29
N GLY A 846 -59.12 -24.12 22.42
CA GLY A 846 -59.33 -24.20 20.97
C GLY A 846 -58.68 -25.42 20.28
N SER A 847 -57.74 -26.10 20.96
CA SER A 847 -57.13 -27.35 20.48
C SER A 847 -58.09 -28.56 20.47
N LYS A 848 -59.21 -28.51 21.21
CA LYS A 848 -60.17 -29.63 21.30
C LYS A 848 -61.32 -29.56 20.30
N GLU A 849 -61.76 -28.37 19.91
CA GLU A 849 -62.93 -28.20 19.01
C GLU A 849 -62.59 -28.51 17.54
N ILE A 850 -61.32 -28.42 17.14
CA ILE A 850 -60.81 -28.77 15.80
C ILE A 850 -60.89 -30.30 15.51
N LYS A 851 -61.37 -31.13 16.45
CA LYS A 851 -61.56 -32.58 16.29
C LYS A 851 -63.01 -33.05 16.05
N GLN A 852 -63.97 -32.15 15.81
CA GLN A 852 -65.36 -32.53 15.50
C GLN A 852 -65.98 -31.93 14.22
N GLU A 853 -65.24 -31.11 13.46
CA GLU A 853 -65.60 -30.76 12.08
C GLU A 853 -64.50 -31.20 11.11
N LYS A 854 -64.42 -32.52 10.87
CA LYS A 854 -63.75 -33.11 9.71
C LYS A 854 -64.24 -34.52 9.42
#